data_AF-A0A1E5V2A2-F1
#
_entry.id   AF-A0A1E5V2A2-F1
#
_cell.length_a   1.000
_cell.length_b   1.000
_cell.length_c   1.000
_cell.angle_alpha   90.00
_cell.angle_beta   90.00
_cell.angle_gamma   90.00
#
_symmetry.space_group_name_H-M   'P 1'
#
loop_
_entity.id
_entity.type
_entity.pdbx_description
1 polymer ?
#
loop_
_entity_poly.entity_id
_entity_poly.type
_entity_poly.pdbx_seq_one_letter_code
_entity_poly.pdbx_strand_id
1 'polypeptide(L)'
;MATAPLAFRLPFPFPSASRPPPPRTLAPPAPRRLPPRLAAAAARRFRPPTADDEPPEAAEDSSHGLNRYDQLARSVERARSRQPEITPDHPLFSSPSSAGGAGGGSYDPDDEFFDEIDRAIAEKREEFTRRGLIKPSPASPPSSQPQPEDEGLADELSPEEVIDLDEIRKLQGLSVVSVADEKDEEAEGGEDEDGDDVLPLDEDGEGFDVAEELGLEGARMRQPAFRMTLAELLDESKLVPVAVTGDQDVALAGVQHDASLVAAGDLFVCVGEEGLAGLTEADKRGAVAVVADQDVNIEGTLACRALVIVDDIAAALRVLPACLYRRPSTDMAVIGVTGTDGVTTTTHLVKAMYEAMGVRTGMVGVLGAYAFGSNKLDARLDASGDPIAVQKLMATMLHNGAEAVVLETATDGRPPSGVDSEIDYDIAVLTNVRYTDGEDGITYEEYMSRMASVFSRMVDPERHRKVVNIDDPSAPFFAAQGGHNVPVVTYSFENKKADVHTLKYQLSLFETEVLVQTPHGILEISSGLLGRDNIYNILATVAVGIAVGAPLEDIVRGIEEVDAIPGRCELIDEEQAFGVIVDHARTPEALSRLLDGVRELGPRRIVTVVGCCGEKERGKRPVMTKIAADKSDVVMLTSDNPANEDPLDILDDMLAGVGWTMEEYLKYGTNDYYPPLPNGHRLFLHDIRRVAVRAAVAMGEQGDVVVSFLQMFLLLKAFIVALSL
;
A
#
# COMPACT_ATOMS: atom_id res chain seq x y z
N MET A 1 -7.03 22.95 44.18
CA MET A 1 -6.28 23.68 43.14
C MET A 1 -5.93 22.65 42.08
N ALA A 2 -6.39 22.83 40.84
CA ALA A 2 -6.07 21.93 39.73
C ALA A 2 -5.04 22.61 38.82
N THR A 3 -3.99 21.87 38.46
CA THR A 3 -2.98 22.29 37.48
C THR A 3 -3.45 21.90 36.08
N ALA A 4 -3.54 22.88 35.18
CA ALA A 4 -3.84 22.64 33.77
C ALA A 4 -2.63 21.98 33.07
N PRO A 5 -2.84 21.18 32.01
CA PRO A 5 -1.74 20.63 31.22
C PRO A 5 -0.97 21.73 30.49
N LEU A 6 0.34 21.50 30.31
CA LEU A 6 1.20 22.35 29.50
C LEU A 6 0.95 22.06 28.01
N ALA A 7 0.48 23.05 27.27
CA ALA A 7 0.46 22.97 25.82
C ALA A 7 1.89 23.05 25.29
N PHE A 8 2.36 21.98 24.66
CA PHE A 8 3.62 22.01 23.92
C PHE A 8 3.50 23.04 22.78
N ARG A 9 4.55 23.85 22.63
CA ARG A 9 4.83 24.57 21.39
C ARG A 9 6.05 23.93 20.78
N LEU A 10 5.92 23.46 19.55
CA LEU A 10 7.07 23.17 18.70
C LEU A 10 7.94 24.44 18.59
N PRO A 11 9.26 24.34 18.41
CA PRO A 11 10.13 25.51 18.44
C PRO A 11 9.97 26.46 17.25
N PHE A 12 9.25 26.05 16.20
CA PHE A 12 8.86 26.93 15.11
C PHE A 12 7.66 27.81 15.53
N PRO A 13 7.79 29.15 15.51
CA PRO A 13 6.69 30.04 15.83
C PRO A 13 5.70 30.10 14.65
N PHE A 14 4.70 29.22 14.67
CA PHE A 14 3.56 29.26 13.74
C PHE A 14 3.05 30.72 13.58
N PRO A 15 2.89 31.24 12.35
CA PRO A 15 2.42 32.60 12.13
C PRO A 15 0.99 32.75 12.68
N SER A 16 0.84 33.51 13.76
CA SER A 16 -0.41 33.58 14.52
C SER A 16 -1.47 34.45 13.84
N ALA A 17 -2.09 33.93 12.79
CA ALA A 17 -3.23 34.55 12.11
C ALA A 17 -4.38 34.82 13.11
N SER A 18 -4.55 36.09 13.48
CA SER A 18 -5.51 36.50 14.51
C SER A 18 -6.96 36.39 14.00
N ARG A 19 -7.63 35.28 14.33
CA ARG A 19 -9.06 35.09 14.04
C ARG A 19 -9.91 36.26 14.57
N PRO A 20 -10.73 36.92 13.73
CA PRO A 20 -11.76 37.83 14.21
C PRO A 20 -12.86 37.04 14.96
N PRO A 21 -13.54 37.64 15.95
CA PRO A 21 -14.61 36.97 16.68
C PRO A 21 -15.89 36.82 15.83
N PRO A 22 -16.66 35.73 15.98
CA PRO A 22 -17.92 35.56 15.27
C PRO A 22 -18.99 36.58 15.73
N PRO A 23 -19.90 37.01 14.83
CA PRO A 23 -20.95 37.97 15.16
C PRO A 23 -21.99 37.35 16.10
N ARG A 24 -22.44 38.13 17.09
CA ARG A 24 -23.52 37.73 18.01
C ARG A 24 -24.88 37.79 17.33
N THR A 25 -25.56 36.65 17.22
CA THR A 25 -27.00 36.58 16.95
C THR A 25 -27.81 36.54 18.26
N LEU A 26 -29.06 37.00 18.21
CA LEU A 26 -29.96 37.14 19.38
C LEU A 26 -30.91 35.95 19.46
N ALA A 27 -31.12 35.40 20.66
CA ALA A 27 -32.03 34.28 20.90
C ALA A 27 -33.45 34.75 21.28
N PRO A 28 -34.50 34.24 20.62
CA PRO A 28 -35.87 34.18 21.15
C PRO A 28 -36.08 32.92 22.04
N PRO A 29 -37.19 32.82 22.81
CA PRO A 29 -37.24 31.97 24.01
C PRO A 29 -37.76 30.54 23.80
N ALA A 30 -37.30 29.64 24.67
CA ALA A 30 -37.72 28.24 24.74
C ALA A 30 -39.05 28.02 25.49
N PRO A 31 -39.72 26.87 25.24
CA PRO A 31 -40.59 26.24 26.23
C PRO A 31 -40.21 24.78 26.57
N ARG A 32 -39.88 24.57 27.86
CA ARG A 32 -40.21 23.40 28.71
C ARG A 32 -39.73 21.98 28.34
N ARG A 33 -39.01 21.38 29.30
CA ARG A 33 -38.72 19.94 29.44
C ARG A 33 -39.97 19.11 29.77
N LEU A 34 -39.90 17.79 29.55
CA LEU A 34 -40.03 16.69 30.54
C LEU A 34 -39.37 15.39 29.94
N PRO A 35 -39.17 14.27 30.69
CA PRO A 35 -38.05 13.33 30.47
C PRO A 35 -38.47 11.93 29.90
N PRO A 36 -37.53 10.96 29.71
CA PRO A 36 -37.71 9.80 28.82
C PRO A 36 -37.94 8.45 29.54
N ARG A 37 -38.11 7.35 28.77
CA ARG A 37 -37.72 5.98 29.17
C ARG A 37 -37.43 5.03 28.00
N LEU A 38 -36.79 3.90 28.33
CA LEU A 38 -36.25 2.90 27.40
C LEU A 38 -37.30 1.83 27.01
N ALA A 39 -37.06 1.17 25.87
CA ALA A 39 -37.55 -0.19 25.57
C ALA A 39 -36.35 -1.12 25.32
N ALA A 40 -36.50 -2.42 25.60
CA ALA A 40 -35.37 -3.36 25.68
C ALA A 40 -35.03 -4.05 24.35
N ALA A 41 -33.76 -4.45 24.19
CA ALA A 41 -33.27 -5.16 23.02
C ALA A 41 -33.77 -6.62 22.96
N ALA A 42 -34.21 -7.04 21.77
CA ALA A 42 -34.51 -8.44 21.48
C ALA A 42 -33.22 -9.24 21.24
N ALA A 43 -32.83 -10.08 22.19
CA ALA A 43 -31.59 -10.86 22.12
C ALA A 43 -31.59 -11.88 20.96
N ARG A 44 -30.88 -11.58 19.87
CA ARG A 44 -30.49 -12.59 18.87
C ARG A 44 -29.42 -13.49 19.46
N ARG A 45 -29.73 -14.78 19.57
CA ARG A 45 -28.81 -15.79 20.11
C ARG A 45 -27.64 -16.00 19.17
N PHE A 46 -26.42 -15.94 19.71
CA PHE A 46 -25.21 -16.36 19.01
C PHE A 46 -25.35 -17.83 18.59
N ARG A 47 -24.93 -18.14 17.36
CA ARG A 47 -24.93 -19.49 16.79
C ARG A 47 -23.50 -19.76 16.36
N PRO A 48 -22.80 -20.78 16.90
CA PRO A 48 -21.45 -21.09 16.44
C PRO A 48 -21.52 -21.54 14.97
N PRO A 49 -20.49 -21.23 14.16
CA PRO A 49 -20.43 -21.66 12.76
C PRO A 49 -20.37 -23.18 12.65
N THR A 50 -20.80 -23.69 11.52
CA THR A 50 -20.70 -25.10 11.13
C THR A 50 -19.52 -25.29 10.19
N ALA A 51 -19.05 -26.53 10.00
CA ALA A 51 -17.84 -26.82 9.23
C ALA A 51 -17.94 -26.54 7.71
N ASP A 52 -19.07 -26.00 7.25
CA ASP A 52 -19.32 -25.53 5.88
C ASP A 52 -19.09 -24.02 5.73
N ASP A 53 -18.83 -23.28 6.82
CA ASP A 53 -18.48 -21.84 6.81
C ASP A 53 -16.99 -21.62 6.44
N GLU A 54 -16.55 -22.11 5.29
CA GLU A 54 -15.25 -21.70 4.72
C GLU A 54 -15.29 -20.21 4.33
N PRO A 55 -14.18 -19.45 4.50
CA PRO A 55 -14.12 -18.07 4.06
C PRO A 55 -14.25 -18.01 2.52
N PRO A 56 -15.01 -17.06 1.96
CA PRO A 56 -15.26 -17.02 0.51
C PRO A 56 -13.96 -16.89 -0.28
N GLU A 57 -13.84 -17.65 -1.38
CA GLU A 57 -12.67 -17.54 -2.26
C GLU A 57 -12.47 -16.08 -2.72
N ALA A 58 -11.27 -15.56 -2.46
CA ALA A 58 -10.89 -14.24 -2.94
C ALA A 58 -10.84 -14.22 -4.46
N ALA A 59 -11.36 -13.14 -5.07
CA ALA A 59 -11.43 -13.00 -6.52
C ALA A 59 -10.07 -13.20 -7.19
N GLU A 60 -10.04 -13.86 -8.37
CA GLU A 60 -8.80 -14.18 -9.06
C GLU A 60 -7.95 -12.93 -9.37
N ASP A 61 -6.61 -13.10 -9.30
CA ASP A 61 -5.64 -12.04 -9.59
C ASP A 61 -5.66 -11.67 -11.09
N SER A 62 -6.47 -10.66 -11.41
CA SER A 62 -6.62 -10.11 -12.76
C SER A 62 -5.38 -9.35 -13.28
N SER A 63 -4.28 -9.29 -12.51
CA SER A 63 -2.98 -8.81 -13.01
C SER A 63 -2.18 -9.88 -13.77
N HIS A 64 -2.62 -11.15 -13.74
CA HIS A 64 -2.27 -12.11 -14.78
C HIS A 64 -2.97 -11.69 -16.09
N GLY A 65 -2.23 -11.05 -17.00
CA GLY A 65 -2.74 -10.32 -18.17
C GLY A 65 -3.55 -11.10 -19.24
N LEU A 66 -3.90 -12.36 -18.99
CA LEU A 66 -4.81 -13.18 -19.79
C LEU A 66 -5.61 -14.09 -18.85
N ASN A 67 -6.90 -14.28 -19.12
CA ASN A 67 -7.73 -15.18 -18.31
C ASN A 67 -7.37 -16.67 -18.54
N ARG A 68 -7.93 -17.55 -17.71
CA ARG A 68 -7.65 -18.99 -17.73
C ARG A 68 -7.96 -19.68 -19.07
N TYR A 69 -8.95 -19.21 -19.84
CA TYR A 69 -9.25 -19.72 -21.18
C TYR A 69 -8.21 -19.28 -22.22
N ASP A 70 -7.75 -18.04 -22.17
CA ASP A 70 -6.73 -17.52 -23.09
C ASP A 70 -5.35 -18.17 -22.84
N GLN A 71 -5.01 -18.42 -21.57
CA GLN A 71 -3.83 -19.20 -21.19
C GLN A 71 -3.93 -20.64 -21.72
N LEU A 72 -5.08 -21.30 -21.55
CA LEU A 72 -5.33 -22.64 -22.08
C LEU A 72 -5.27 -22.66 -23.62
N ALA A 73 -5.82 -21.63 -24.29
CA ALA A 73 -5.79 -21.49 -25.74
C ALA A 73 -4.37 -21.37 -26.28
N ARG A 74 -3.52 -20.49 -25.69
CA ARG A 74 -2.09 -20.39 -26.03
C ARG A 74 -1.32 -21.69 -25.75
N SER A 75 -1.64 -22.40 -24.66
CA SER A 75 -1.05 -23.71 -24.37
C SER A 75 -1.41 -24.76 -25.44
N VAL A 76 -2.67 -24.81 -25.85
CA VAL A 76 -3.15 -25.68 -26.95
C VAL A 76 -2.55 -25.27 -28.31
N GLU A 77 -2.33 -23.98 -28.56
CA GLU A 77 -1.69 -23.48 -29.78
C GLU A 77 -0.18 -23.80 -29.82
N ARG A 78 0.52 -23.68 -28.69
CA ARG A 78 1.92 -24.13 -28.54
C ARG A 78 2.04 -25.65 -28.64
N ALA A 79 1.02 -26.42 -28.22
CA ALA A 79 0.96 -27.87 -28.43
C ALA A 79 0.72 -28.24 -29.90
N ARG A 80 -0.17 -27.54 -30.60
CA ARG A 80 -0.43 -27.73 -32.05
C ARG A 80 0.79 -27.42 -32.90
N SER A 81 1.46 -26.29 -32.64
CA SER A 81 2.68 -25.89 -33.37
C SER A 81 3.92 -26.75 -33.08
N ARG A 82 3.86 -27.62 -32.05
CA ARG A 82 4.88 -28.64 -31.75
C ARG A 82 4.60 -30.00 -32.38
N GLN A 83 3.46 -30.21 -33.05
CA GLN A 83 3.21 -31.45 -33.81
C GLN A 83 3.78 -31.34 -35.24
N PRO A 84 4.61 -32.30 -35.71
CA PRO A 84 4.98 -32.37 -37.13
C PRO A 84 3.75 -32.74 -37.98
N GLU A 85 3.69 -32.26 -39.22
CA GLU A 85 2.56 -32.51 -40.12
C GLU A 85 2.29 -34.02 -40.30
N ILE A 86 1.14 -34.46 -39.78
CA ILE A 86 0.68 -35.84 -39.96
C ILE A 86 0.16 -35.99 -41.39
N THR A 87 0.96 -36.61 -42.27
CA THR A 87 0.53 -36.98 -43.62
C THR A 87 -0.58 -38.02 -43.58
N PRO A 88 -1.53 -38.01 -44.55
CA PRO A 88 -2.83 -38.70 -44.42
C PRO A 88 -2.79 -40.23 -44.70
N ASP A 89 -1.75 -40.93 -44.24
CA ASP A 89 -1.53 -42.37 -44.45
C ASP A 89 -1.41 -43.16 -43.12
N HIS A 90 -2.35 -42.95 -42.17
CA HIS A 90 -2.53 -43.90 -41.05
C HIS A 90 -4.00 -44.07 -40.62
N PRO A 91 -4.59 -45.29 -40.72
CA PRO A 91 -6.04 -45.48 -40.54
C PRO A 91 -6.43 -45.83 -39.08
N LEU A 92 -6.66 -44.83 -38.23
CA LEU A 92 -7.10 -45.03 -36.84
C LEU A 92 -8.25 -44.12 -36.35
N PHE A 93 -9.16 -43.72 -37.24
CA PHE A 93 -10.48 -43.23 -36.82
C PHE A 93 -11.61 -43.83 -37.67
N SER A 94 -12.38 -44.74 -37.06
CA SER A 94 -13.68 -45.18 -37.57
C SER A 94 -14.77 -44.26 -37.03
N SER A 95 -15.45 -43.51 -37.90
CA SER A 95 -16.46 -42.53 -37.52
C SER A 95 -17.65 -43.15 -36.77
N PRO A 96 -18.14 -42.56 -35.66
CA PRO A 96 -19.39 -42.97 -35.04
C PRO A 96 -20.59 -42.58 -35.91
N SER A 97 -21.63 -43.41 -35.91
CA SER A 97 -22.87 -43.21 -36.67
C SER A 97 -23.84 -42.25 -35.99
N SER A 98 -24.53 -41.41 -36.75
CA SER A 98 -25.54 -40.49 -36.23
C SER A 98 -26.87 -41.17 -35.90
N ALA A 99 -27.32 -41.01 -34.66
CA ALA A 99 -28.69 -41.20 -34.20
C ALA A 99 -28.97 -40.18 -33.08
N GLY A 100 -30.15 -39.56 -33.09
CA GLY A 100 -30.46 -38.44 -32.18
C GLY A 100 -31.69 -38.67 -31.31
N GLY A 101 -31.81 -37.88 -30.25
CA GLY A 101 -32.96 -37.80 -29.35
C GLY A 101 -32.78 -36.61 -28.41
N ALA A 102 -33.84 -35.83 -28.18
CA ALA A 102 -33.74 -34.57 -27.43
C ALA A 102 -34.05 -34.75 -25.95
N GLY A 103 -33.27 -34.09 -25.10
CA GLY A 103 -33.54 -33.87 -23.68
C GLY A 103 -32.92 -32.53 -23.27
N GLY A 104 -33.72 -31.61 -22.74
CA GLY A 104 -33.25 -30.29 -22.31
C GLY A 104 -32.83 -30.29 -20.85
N GLY A 105 -31.56 -29.98 -20.61
CA GLY A 105 -30.96 -29.70 -19.30
C GLY A 105 -29.76 -28.78 -19.47
N SER A 106 -29.39 -28.04 -18.43
CA SER A 106 -28.14 -27.29 -18.40
C SER A 106 -26.97 -28.27 -18.42
N TYR A 107 -26.17 -28.22 -19.49
CA TYR A 107 -24.85 -28.87 -19.50
C TYR A 107 -23.89 -27.98 -18.71
N ASP A 108 -23.34 -28.52 -17.63
CA ASP A 108 -22.20 -27.95 -16.94
C ASP A 108 -20.99 -28.87 -17.19
N PRO A 109 -19.89 -28.41 -17.83
CA PRO A 109 -18.75 -29.27 -18.17
C PRO A 109 -17.92 -29.73 -16.97
N ASP A 110 -18.03 -29.05 -15.82
CA ASP A 110 -17.11 -29.26 -14.70
C ASP A 110 -17.39 -30.57 -13.95
N ASP A 111 -18.65 -31.01 -13.86
CA ASP A 111 -19.03 -32.26 -13.16
C ASP A 111 -18.33 -33.50 -13.73
N GLU A 112 -18.27 -33.68 -15.06
CA GLU A 112 -17.62 -34.85 -15.68
C GLU A 112 -16.11 -34.91 -15.38
N PHE A 113 -15.45 -33.77 -15.19
CA PHE A 113 -14.02 -33.70 -14.92
C PHE A 113 -13.68 -34.13 -13.48
N PHE A 114 -14.51 -33.74 -12.50
CA PHE A 114 -14.34 -34.20 -11.12
C PHE A 114 -14.69 -35.69 -10.97
N ASP A 115 -15.73 -36.18 -11.67
CA ASP A 115 -16.06 -37.62 -11.74
C ASP A 115 -14.92 -38.46 -12.35
N GLU A 116 -14.21 -37.96 -13.38
CA GLU A 116 -13.02 -38.64 -13.93
C GLU A 116 -11.83 -38.64 -12.95
N ILE A 117 -11.62 -37.54 -12.21
CA ILE A 117 -10.56 -37.43 -11.19
C ILE A 117 -10.83 -38.39 -10.03
N ASP A 118 -12.03 -38.40 -9.47
CA ASP A 118 -12.38 -39.28 -8.34
C ASP A 118 -12.36 -40.76 -8.75
N ARG A 119 -12.75 -41.08 -9.99
CA ARG A 119 -12.57 -42.43 -10.56
C ARG A 119 -11.09 -42.81 -10.67
N ALA A 120 -10.23 -41.91 -11.16
CA ALA A 120 -8.79 -42.16 -11.26
C ALA A 120 -8.12 -42.31 -9.89
N ILE A 121 -8.54 -41.50 -8.90
CA ILE A 121 -8.10 -41.59 -7.50
C ILE A 121 -8.55 -42.91 -6.88
N ALA A 122 -9.81 -43.33 -7.10
CA ALA A 122 -10.34 -44.61 -6.63
C ALA A 122 -9.56 -45.80 -7.21
N GLU A 123 -9.32 -45.82 -8.52
CA GLU A 123 -8.52 -46.86 -9.19
C GLU A 123 -7.08 -46.92 -8.66
N LYS A 124 -6.43 -45.75 -8.46
CA LYS A 124 -5.08 -45.68 -7.87
C LYS A 124 -5.06 -46.15 -6.41
N ARG A 125 -6.06 -45.78 -5.61
CA ARG A 125 -6.19 -46.20 -4.21
C ARG A 125 -6.43 -47.71 -4.11
N GLU A 126 -7.19 -48.27 -5.04
CA GLU A 126 -7.37 -49.72 -5.16
C GLU A 126 -6.07 -50.42 -5.60
N GLU A 127 -5.30 -49.85 -6.55
CA GLU A 127 -3.98 -50.36 -6.92
C GLU A 127 -3.00 -50.37 -5.73
N PHE A 128 -2.89 -49.27 -4.98
CA PHE A 128 -2.02 -49.19 -3.81
C PHE A 128 -2.46 -50.12 -2.66
N THR A 129 -3.77 -50.31 -2.47
CA THR A 129 -4.32 -51.29 -1.50
C THR A 129 -4.00 -52.72 -1.95
N ARG A 130 -4.16 -53.03 -3.24
CA ARG A 130 -3.81 -54.33 -3.86
C ARG A 130 -2.30 -54.62 -3.84
N ARG A 131 -1.45 -53.58 -3.82
CA ARG A 131 0.00 -53.64 -3.59
C ARG A 131 0.39 -53.69 -2.10
N GLY A 132 -0.56 -53.59 -1.17
CA GLY A 132 -0.32 -53.62 0.28
C GLY A 132 0.31 -52.35 0.86
N LEU A 133 0.33 -51.25 0.10
CA LEU A 133 0.93 -49.97 0.50
C LEU A 133 -0.03 -49.08 1.32
N ILE A 134 -1.33 -49.34 1.23
CA ILE A 134 -2.40 -48.65 1.95
C ILE A 134 -3.32 -49.71 2.58
N LYS A 135 -3.81 -49.47 3.81
CA LYS A 135 -4.83 -50.32 4.45
C LYS A 135 -6.21 -50.04 3.85
N PRO A 136 -7.05 -51.06 3.56
CA PRO A 136 -8.41 -50.82 3.11
C PRO A 136 -9.23 -50.10 4.19
N SER A 137 -10.06 -49.13 3.79
CA SER A 137 -11.03 -48.48 4.69
C SER A 137 -12.12 -49.47 5.14
N PRO A 138 -12.68 -49.32 6.35
CA PRO A 138 -13.91 -50.01 6.73
C PRO A 138 -15.08 -49.53 5.85
N ALA A 139 -16.03 -50.41 5.58
CA ALA A 139 -17.20 -50.09 4.76
C ALA A 139 -18.28 -49.36 5.56
N SER A 140 -18.84 -48.28 4.99
CA SER A 140 -19.98 -47.56 5.56
C SER A 140 -21.27 -48.42 5.53
N PRO A 141 -22.12 -48.38 6.58
CA PRO A 141 -23.37 -49.14 6.60
C PRO A 141 -24.46 -48.49 5.70
N PRO A 142 -25.34 -49.29 5.08
CA PRO A 142 -26.43 -48.78 4.23
C PRO A 142 -27.62 -48.25 5.05
N SER A 143 -28.30 -47.23 4.53
CA SER A 143 -29.38 -46.50 5.21
C SER A 143 -30.78 -46.82 4.65
N SER A 144 -31.57 -47.64 5.35
CA SER A 144 -33.04 -47.73 5.21
C SER A 144 -33.67 -48.33 6.47
N GLN A 145 -34.83 -47.82 6.90
CA GLN A 145 -35.58 -48.17 8.13
C GLN A 145 -36.69 -49.22 7.85
N PRO A 146 -37.43 -49.80 8.83
CA PRO A 146 -37.53 -49.47 10.27
C PRO A 146 -37.49 -50.66 11.29
N GLN A 147 -37.46 -50.27 12.58
CA GLN A 147 -37.90 -50.89 13.88
C GLN A 147 -38.48 -52.33 13.93
N PRO A 148 -38.39 -53.07 15.08
CA PRO A 148 -38.32 -52.54 16.47
C PRO A 148 -37.31 -53.24 17.43
N GLU A 149 -37.49 -52.93 18.73
CA GLU A 149 -37.00 -53.57 19.97
C GLU A 149 -36.70 -55.10 19.91
N ASP A 150 -35.60 -55.57 20.54
CA ASP A 150 -35.65 -56.17 21.91
C ASP A 150 -34.24 -56.44 22.57
N GLU A 151 -34.26 -56.88 23.84
CA GLU A 151 -33.22 -57.39 24.76
C GLU A 151 -31.81 -57.84 24.26
N GLY A 152 -30.75 -57.57 25.06
CA GLY A 152 -29.46 -58.26 24.92
C GLY A 152 -28.24 -57.75 25.74
N LEU A 153 -28.07 -58.23 26.98
CA LEU A 153 -26.85 -58.14 27.82
C LEU A 153 -25.60 -58.75 27.13
N ALA A 154 -24.34 -58.50 27.51
CA ALA A 154 -23.65 -57.45 28.29
C ALA A 154 -22.13 -57.78 28.28
N ASP A 155 -21.25 -56.84 28.64
CA ASP A 155 -20.02 -57.17 29.38
C ASP A 155 -19.51 -55.95 30.18
N GLU A 156 -18.81 -56.20 31.29
CA GLU A 156 -18.61 -55.20 32.37
C GLU A 156 -17.23 -54.53 32.35
N LEU A 157 -17.14 -53.29 32.86
CA LEU A 157 -15.88 -52.65 33.27
C LEU A 157 -15.99 -52.20 34.74
N SER A 158 -14.89 -52.38 35.49
CA SER A 158 -14.88 -52.36 36.95
C SER A 158 -14.89 -50.95 37.58
N PRO A 159 -15.53 -50.75 38.74
CA PRO A 159 -15.72 -49.43 39.34
C PRO A 159 -14.64 -49.05 40.36
N GLU A 160 -13.82 -48.04 40.08
CA GLU A 160 -13.10 -47.30 41.14
C GLU A 160 -12.62 -45.88 40.74
N GLU A 161 -13.46 -45.09 40.06
CA GLU A 161 -13.23 -43.63 39.89
C GLU A 161 -14.57 -42.89 39.64
N VAL A 162 -15.36 -42.73 40.71
CA VAL A 162 -16.67 -42.04 40.68
C VAL A 162 -16.69 -40.92 41.73
N ILE A 163 -16.75 -39.66 41.29
CA ILE A 163 -17.16 -38.51 42.11
C ILE A 163 -18.10 -37.60 41.28
N ASP A 164 -19.39 -37.91 41.39
CA ASP A 164 -20.56 -37.02 41.46
C ASP A 164 -20.67 -35.80 40.52
N LEU A 165 -21.48 -35.96 39.47
CA LEU A 165 -22.01 -34.89 38.60
C LEU A 165 -23.04 -33.94 39.28
N ASP A 166 -23.29 -34.11 40.59
CA ASP A 166 -24.29 -33.35 41.34
C ASP A 166 -23.83 -31.96 41.80
N GLU A 167 -22.52 -31.65 41.71
CA GLU A 167 -22.01 -30.30 41.99
C GLU A 167 -22.28 -29.34 40.82
N ILE A 168 -22.07 -29.79 39.57
CA ILE A 168 -22.25 -28.98 38.36
C ILE A 168 -23.74 -28.59 38.17
N ARG A 169 -24.67 -29.49 38.52
CA ARG A 169 -26.13 -29.22 38.45
C ARG A 169 -26.65 -28.26 39.52
N LYS A 170 -25.82 -27.83 40.47
CA LYS A 170 -26.23 -27.01 41.62
C LYS A 170 -25.89 -25.52 41.48
N LEU A 171 -25.19 -25.13 40.42
CA LEU A 171 -24.74 -23.75 40.17
C LEU A 171 -25.46 -23.06 39.00
N GLN A 172 -26.48 -23.68 38.41
CA GLN A 172 -27.37 -23.05 37.42
C GLN A 172 -28.84 -23.10 37.88
N GLY A 173 -29.27 -22.05 38.59
CA GLY A 173 -30.68 -21.77 38.84
C GLY A 173 -31.07 -21.61 40.31
N LEU A 174 -30.90 -20.39 40.85
CA LEU A 174 -31.77 -19.84 41.88
C LEU A 174 -31.72 -18.30 41.83
N SER A 175 -32.86 -17.65 42.10
CA SER A 175 -33.07 -16.21 41.92
C SER A 175 -32.95 -15.39 43.23
N VAL A 176 -32.89 -14.07 43.06
CA VAL A 176 -32.61 -13.06 44.10
C VAL A 176 -33.66 -13.01 45.22
N VAL A 177 -33.21 -12.82 46.47
CA VAL A 177 -34.00 -12.29 47.60
C VAL A 177 -33.13 -11.33 48.45
N SER A 178 -33.74 -10.31 49.05
CA SER A 178 -33.17 -9.19 49.85
C SER A 178 -33.62 -9.27 51.34
N VAL A 179 -33.39 -8.36 52.30
CA VAL A 179 -33.02 -6.92 52.35
C VAL A 179 -32.21 -6.64 53.64
N ALA A 180 -31.30 -5.64 53.65
CA ALA A 180 -30.91 -4.90 54.86
C ALA A 180 -30.26 -3.53 54.53
N ASP A 181 -31.06 -2.46 54.64
CA ASP A 181 -30.80 -1.13 55.25
C ASP A 181 -29.43 -0.45 55.05
N GLU A 182 -29.29 0.80 54.56
CA GLU A 182 -30.23 1.91 54.25
C GLU A 182 -29.84 2.54 52.86
N LYS A 183 -30.47 3.58 52.25
CA LYS A 183 -31.48 4.56 52.70
C LYS A 183 -32.30 5.19 51.53
N ASP A 184 -33.16 6.13 51.89
CA ASP A 184 -34.15 6.92 51.11
C ASP A 184 -33.49 8.05 50.25
N GLU A 185 -34.14 8.75 49.30
CA GLU A 185 -35.58 9.02 49.03
C GLU A 185 -35.96 8.99 47.51
N GLU A 186 -37.15 8.45 47.18
CA GLU A 186 -38.21 8.84 46.18
C GLU A 186 -37.87 9.48 44.78
N ALA A 187 -38.60 9.34 43.65
CA ALA A 187 -39.71 8.53 43.04
C ALA A 187 -39.77 8.93 41.51
N GLU A 188 -40.58 8.52 40.50
CA GLU A 188 -41.69 7.57 40.13
C GLU A 188 -41.65 7.44 38.56
N GLY A 189 -42.58 6.95 37.69
CA GLY A 189 -43.87 6.21 37.72
C GLY A 189 -44.62 6.27 36.34
N GLY A 190 -45.13 5.13 35.79
CA GLY A 190 -46.04 5.00 34.61
C GLY A 190 -45.43 5.03 33.18
N GLU A 191 -45.81 4.27 32.12
CA GLU A 191 -47.01 3.45 31.71
C GLU A 191 -48.22 4.26 31.16
N ASP A 192 -48.95 3.94 30.06
CA ASP A 192 -48.80 2.92 28.98
C ASP A 192 -49.79 3.17 27.77
N GLU A 193 -49.73 2.31 26.73
CA GLU A 193 -50.74 1.94 25.67
C GLU A 193 -51.17 2.86 24.46
N ASP A 194 -51.02 2.26 23.26
CA ASP A 194 -51.86 2.19 22.02
C ASP A 194 -52.45 3.40 21.23
N GLY A 195 -52.45 3.29 19.87
CA GLY A 195 -53.44 3.96 19.00
C GLY A 195 -53.08 4.39 17.55
N ASP A 196 -52.88 3.44 16.63
CA ASP A 196 -53.22 3.47 15.16
C ASP A 196 -53.00 4.71 14.22
N ASP A 197 -52.24 4.42 13.14
CA ASP A 197 -52.53 4.69 11.70
C ASP A 197 -52.03 5.95 10.90
N VAL A 198 -51.76 5.68 9.61
CA VAL A 198 -51.51 6.57 8.43
C VAL A 198 -50.19 7.36 8.30
N LEU A 199 -49.39 7.00 7.28
CA LEU A 199 -48.25 7.76 6.72
C LEU A 199 -48.71 8.95 5.85
N PRO A 200 -47.90 10.01 5.70
CA PRO A 200 -47.11 10.11 4.47
C PRO A 200 -45.68 10.70 4.59
N LEU A 201 -44.88 10.37 3.56
CA LEU A 201 -43.79 11.12 2.92
C LEU A 201 -43.86 12.66 3.15
N ASP A 202 -42.79 13.45 3.30
CA ASP A 202 -41.42 13.40 2.72
C ASP A 202 -40.38 14.22 3.55
N GLU A 203 -39.11 14.15 3.14
CA GLU A 203 -37.99 15.11 3.36
C GLU A 203 -37.30 15.25 4.76
N ASP A 204 -36.05 15.74 4.71
CA ASP A 204 -35.11 16.11 5.80
C ASP A 204 -34.75 15.07 6.90
N GLY A 205 -33.84 14.15 6.56
CA GLY A 205 -33.18 13.25 7.52
C GLY A 205 -31.71 13.61 7.82
N GLU A 206 -31.45 14.47 8.82
CA GLU A 206 -30.12 14.55 9.43
C GLU A 206 -29.86 13.31 10.30
N GLY A 207 -28.96 12.43 9.85
CA GLY A 207 -28.53 11.26 10.61
C GLY A 207 -27.63 11.64 11.79
N PHE A 208 -28.19 11.65 13.00
CA PHE A 208 -27.41 11.68 14.24
C PHE A 208 -26.76 10.31 14.46
N ASP A 209 -25.51 10.16 14.03
CA ASP A 209 -24.78 8.90 14.12
C ASP A 209 -24.12 8.71 15.50
N VAL A 210 -24.48 7.63 16.19
CA VAL A 210 -23.98 7.31 17.54
C VAL A 210 -22.53 6.80 17.52
N ALA A 211 -21.93 6.66 16.33
CA ALA A 211 -20.53 6.31 16.13
C ALA A 211 -19.56 7.42 16.60
N GLU A 212 -19.98 8.69 16.62
CA GLU A 212 -19.09 9.84 16.93
C GLU A 212 -18.56 9.83 18.38
N GLU A 213 -19.22 9.11 19.30
CA GLU A 213 -18.80 8.96 20.71
C GLU A 213 -17.90 7.73 20.96
N LEU A 214 -17.71 6.84 19.97
CA LEU A 214 -16.93 5.60 20.10
C LEU A 214 -15.61 5.57 19.32
N GLY A 215 -15.35 6.54 18.43
CA GLY A 215 -14.01 6.81 17.88
C GLY A 215 -13.38 5.70 17.02
N LEU A 216 -14.19 4.80 16.44
CA LEU A 216 -13.75 3.60 15.74
C LEU A 216 -14.25 3.51 14.28
N GLU A 217 -14.22 4.62 13.54
CA GLU A 217 -14.29 4.59 12.08
C GLU A 217 -13.54 5.79 11.45
N GLY A 218 -13.06 5.63 10.22
CA GLY A 218 -12.19 6.62 9.56
C GLY A 218 -12.89 7.96 9.29
N ALA A 219 -12.32 9.05 9.79
CA ALA A 219 -12.92 10.38 9.69
C ALA A 219 -13.14 10.78 8.22
N ARG A 220 -14.40 10.97 7.81
CA ARG A 220 -14.78 11.22 6.41
C ARG A 220 -14.17 12.53 5.89
N MET A 221 -13.06 12.39 5.18
CA MET A 221 -12.20 13.48 4.70
C MET A 221 -13.01 14.55 3.93
N ARG A 222 -12.90 15.81 4.36
CA ARG A 222 -13.61 16.92 3.75
C ARG A 222 -12.81 17.48 2.58
N GLN A 223 -13.42 17.51 1.40
CA GLN A 223 -12.84 18.17 0.23
C GLN A 223 -13.00 19.71 0.36
N PRO A 224 -11.91 20.49 0.37
CA PRO A 224 -11.99 21.94 0.39
C PRO A 224 -12.64 22.50 -0.88
N ALA A 225 -13.57 23.45 -0.71
CA ALA A 225 -14.19 24.18 -1.81
C ALA A 225 -13.39 25.46 -2.12
N PHE A 226 -12.40 25.38 -3.01
CA PHE A 226 -11.68 26.56 -3.50
C PHE A 226 -12.56 27.36 -4.46
N ARG A 227 -12.46 28.69 -4.37
CA ARG A 227 -13.03 29.66 -5.32
C ARG A 227 -12.14 30.88 -5.43
N MET A 228 -11.87 31.28 -6.66
CA MET A 228 -11.09 32.46 -7.06
C MET A 228 -11.55 32.85 -8.47
N THR A 229 -11.60 34.13 -8.81
CA THR A 229 -11.82 34.57 -10.20
C THR A 229 -10.53 34.39 -11.01
N LEU A 230 -10.66 34.30 -12.34
CA LEU A 230 -9.49 34.30 -13.23
C LEU A 230 -8.68 35.59 -13.09
N ALA A 231 -9.33 36.74 -12.91
CA ALA A 231 -8.68 38.02 -12.64
C ALA A 231 -7.82 38.00 -11.35
N GLU A 232 -8.38 37.53 -10.23
CA GLU A 232 -7.64 37.38 -8.96
C GLU A 232 -6.46 36.40 -9.11
N LEU A 233 -6.65 35.28 -9.81
CA LEU A 233 -5.60 34.27 -9.99
C LEU A 233 -4.43 34.80 -10.82
N LEU A 234 -4.68 35.63 -11.83
CA LEU A 234 -3.63 36.26 -12.63
C LEU A 234 -2.85 37.33 -11.84
N ASP A 235 -3.53 38.14 -11.01
CA ASP A 235 -2.87 39.13 -10.15
C ASP A 235 -2.01 38.48 -9.05
N GLU A 236 -2.54 37.47 -8.35
CA GLU A 236 -1.79 36.75 -7.30
C GLU A 236 -0.63 35.91 -7.85
N SER A 237 -0.80 35.28 -9.01
CA SER A 237 0.28 34.52 -9.67
C SER A 237 1.37 35.42 -10.25
N LYS A 238 1.06 36.69 -10.55
CA LYS A 238 1.97 37.67 -11.19
C LYS A 238 2.49 37.19 -12.55
N LEU A 239 1.83 36.21 -13.16
CA LEU A 239 2.05 35.83 -14.54
C LEU A 239 1.64 37.01 -15.42
N VAL A 240 2.50 37.41 -16.35
CA VAL A 240 2.19 38.47 -17.32
C VAL A 240 1.61 37.79 -18.55
N PRO A 241 0.29 37.89 -18.82
CA PRO A 241 -0.29 37.31 -20.01
C PRO A 241 0.08 38.14 -21.24
N VAL A 242 0.39 37.46 -22.34
CA VAL A 242 0.57 38.04 -23.68
C VAL A 242 -0.77 38.54 -24.20
N ALA A 243 -1.84 37.79 -23.95
CA ALA A 243 -3.22 38.13 -24.27
C ALA A 243 -4.20 37.49 -23.27
N VAL A 244 -5.33 38.15 -23.04
CA VAL A 244 -6.48 37.59 -22.31
C VAL A 244 -7.75 37.91 -23.09
N THR A 245 -8.54 36.88 -23.40
CA THR A 245 -9.76 36.97 -24.20
C THR A 245 -10.91 36.32 -23.43
N GLY A 246 -12.08 36.97 -23.39
CA GLY A 246 -13.27 36.44 -22.72
C GLY A 246 -13.51 36.97 -21.30
N ASP A 247 -14.21 36.17 -20.48
CA ASP A 247 -14.73 36.53 -19.15
C ASP A 247 -13.68 36.34 -18.04
N GLN A 248 -13.12 37.44 -17.52
CA GLN A 248 -12.12 37.40 -16.45
C GLN A 248 -12.73 37.29 -15.04
N ASP A 249 -14.03 37.55 -14.90
CA ASP A 249 -14.77 37.40 -13.63
C ASP A 249 -15.24 35.93 -13.42
N VAL A 250 -14.89 35.02 -14.33
CA VAL A 250 -15.21 33.60 -14.24
C VAL A 250 -14.58 32.97 -12.98
N ALA A 251 -15.42 32.32 -12.17
CA ALA A 251 -15.00 31.65 -10.95
C ALA A 251 -14.41 30.26 -11.26
N LEU A 252 -13.20 30.02 -10.78
CA LEU A 252 -12.44 28.78 -10.89
C LEU A 252 -12.58 27.95 -9.61
N ALA A 253 -12.71 26.63 -9.75
CA ALA A 253 -12.82 25.66 -8.66
C ALA A 253 -11.57 24.76 -8.51
N GLY A 254 -10.79 24.60 -9.58
CA GLY A 254 -9.56 23.83 -9.63
C GLY A 254 -8.68 24.24 -10.82
N VAL A 255 -7.50 23.62 -10.92
CA VAL A 255 -6.63 23.66 -12.10
C VAL A 255 -6.33 22.22 -12.50
N GLN A 256 -6.24 21.92 -13.80
CA GLN A 256 -5.81 20.63 -14.34
C GLN A 256 -4.99 20.80 -15.62
N HIS A 257 -4.02 19.90 -15.86
CA HIS A 257 -3.30 19.80 -17.14
C HIS A 257 -3.63 18.50 -17.91
N ASP A 258 -4.11 17.47 -17.21
CA ASP A 258 -4.57 16.21 -17.79
C ASP A 258 -6.06 16.34 -18.11
N ALA A 259 -6.41 16.30 -19.40
CA ALA A 259 -7.79 16.46 -19.85
C ALA A 259 -8.74 15.40 -19.26
N SER A 260 -8.22 14.22 -18.92
CA SER A 260 -9.01 13.13 -18.33
C SER A 260 -9.39 13.36 -16.85
N LEU A 261 -8.74 14.33 -16.19
CA LEU A 261 -8.95 14.68 -14.77
C LEU A 261 -9.73 15.98 -14.56
N VAL A 262 -10.11 16.68 -15.64
CA VAL A 262 -10.90 17.92 -15.58
C VAL A 262 -12.27 17.67 -14.96
N ALA A 263 -12.64 18.53 -14.02
CA ALA A 263 -13.97 18.67 -13.44
C ALA A 263 -14.63 20.00 -13.84
N ALA A 264 -15.95 20.10 -13.61
CA ALA A 264 -16.72 21.28 -13.94
C ALA A 264 -16.33 22.48 -13.06
N GLY A 265 -15.79 23.54 -13.67
CA GLY A 265 -15.25 24.71 -12.97
C GLY A 265 -13.73 24.80 -12.96
N ASP A 266 -13.01 23.83 -13.55
CA ASP A 266 -11.53 23.85 -13.58
C ASP A 266 -10.98 24.82 -14.64
N LEU A 267 -9.77 25.32 -14.37
CA LEU A 267 -8.88 25.96 -15.34
C LEU A 267 -8.02 24.88 -16.03
N PHE A 268 -8.08 24.80 -17.36
CA PHE A 268 -7.25 23.86 -18.12
C PHE A 268 -5.92 24.48 -18.57
N VAL A 269 -4.80 23.86 -18.22
CA VAL A 269 -3.44 24.27 -18.61
C VAL A 269 -3.01 23.42 -19.80
N CYS A 270 -3.06 24.02 -20.99
CA CYS A 270 -2.77 23.37 -22.27
C CYS A 270 -1.25 23.27 -22.51
N VAL A 271 -0.64 22.18 -22.05
CA VAL A 271 0.80 21.91 -22.22
C VAL A 271 1.06 21.15 -23.52
N GLY A 272 1.73 21.78 -24.49
CA GLY A 272 2.21 21.14 -25.72
C GLY A 272 1.12 20.53 -26.61
N GLU A 273 1.52 19.63 -27.52
CA GLU A 273 0.61 18.99 -28.49
C GLU A 273 -0.45 18.09 -27.82
N GLU A 274 -0.10 17.44 -26.70
CA GLU A 274 -1.04 16.61 -25.92
C GLU A 274 -2.13 17.46 -25.26
N GLY A 275 -1.78 18.63 -24.70
CA GLY A 275 -2.73 19.59 -24.18
C GLY A 275 -3.70 20.10 -25.24
N LEU A 276 -3.19 20.42 -26.46
CA LEU A 276 -4.02 20.82 -27.59
C LEU A 276 -4.98 19.72 -28.03
N ALA A 277 -4.54 18.45 -28.05
CA ALA A 277 -5.39 17.31 -28.38
C ALA A 277 -6.48 17.08 -27.31
N GLY A 278 -6.12 17.18 -26.03
CA GLY A 278 -7.04 17.02 -24.90
C GLY A 278 -8.03 18.17 -24.71
N LEU A 279 -7.78 19.34 -25.30
CA LEU A 279 -8.58 20.56 -25.13
C LEU A 279 -10.09 20.38 -25.38
N THR A 280 -10.45 19.58 -26.39
CA THR A 280 -11.87 19.28 -26.72
C THR A 280 -12.52 18.30 -25.74
N GLU A 281 -11.74 17.57 -24.94
CA GLU A 281 -12.24 16.76 -23.83
C GLU A 281 -12.37 17.59 -22.54
N ALA A 282 -11.39 18.46 -22.24
CA ALA A 282 -11.45 19.38 -21.11
C ALA A 282 -12.71 20.27 -21.15
N ASP A 283 -13.01 20.85 -22.32
CA ASP A 283 -14.23 21.65 -22.53
C ASP A 283 -15.53 20.86 -22.27
N LYS A 284 -15.61 19.61 -22.76
CA LYS A 284 -16.77 18.72 -22.54
C LYS A 284 -16.94 18.31 -21.08
N ARG A 285 -15.85 18.24 -20.31
CA ARG A 285 -15.84 17.97 -18.87
C ARG A 285 -16.17 19.19 -18.02
N GLY A 286 -16.25 20.37 -18.63
CA GLY A 286 -16.65 21.62 -17.99
C GLY A 286 -15.50 22.49 -17.51
N ALA A 287 -14.33 22.43 -18.18
CA ALA A 287 -13.33 23.49 -18.05
C ALA A 287 -13.98 24.85 -18.37
N VAL A 288 -13.74 25.86 -17.53
CA VAL A 288 -14.37 27.19 -17.68
C VAL A 288 -13.43 28.22 -18.30
N ALA A 289 -12.12 27.98 -18.27
CA ALA A 289 -11.09 28.81 -18.84
C ALA A 289 -9.87 27.96 -19.25
N VAL A 290 -9.04 28.50 -20.14
CA VAL A 290 -7.85 27.82 -20.69
C VAL A 290 -6.63 28.73 -20.60
N VAL A 291 -5.47 28.16 -20.25
CA VAL A 291 -4.14 28.80 -20.34
C VAL A 291 -3.31 28.04 -21.37
N ALA A 292 -2.65 28.75 -22.30
CA ALA A 292 -1.80 28.17 -23.34
C ALA A 292 -0.57 29.07 -23.65
N ASP A 293 0.42 28.52 -24.34
CA ASP A 293 1.61 29.22 -24.87
C ASP A 293 1.48 29.67 -26.34
N GLN A 294 0.34 29.40 -26.97
CA GLN A 294 0.12 29.58 -28.41
C GLN A 294 -1.34 29.89 -28.73
N ASP A 295 -1.59 30.48 -29.91
CA ASP A 295 -2.94 30.92 -30.32
C ASP A 295 -3.93 29.75 -30.46
N VAL A 296 -4.82 29.60 -29.48
CA VAL A 296 -5.90 28.61 -29.47
C VAL A 296 -7.21 29.24 -29.95
N ASN A 297 -7.82 28.69 -31.02
CA ASN A 297 -9.10 29.20 -31.54
C ASN A 297 -10.31 28.75 -30.70
N ILE A 298 -10.54 29.41 -29.56
CA ILE A 298 -11.72 29.19 -28.72
C ILE A 298 -13.00 29.70 -29.41
N GLU A 299 -12.94 30.80 -30.18
CA GLU A 299 -14.12 31.37 -30.83
C GLU A 299 -14.77 30.40 -31.83
N GLY A 300 -15.97 29.90 -31.45
CA GLY A 300 -16.79 29.00 -32.25
C GLY A 300 -16.45 27.51 -32.16
N THR A 301 -15.43 27.11 -31.38
CA THR A 301 -15.00 25.70 -31.27
C THR A 301 -15.24 25.09 -29.89
N LEU A 302 -15.22 25.91 -28.83
CA LEU A 302 -15.24 25.48 -27.42
C LEU A 302 -16.22 26.35 -26.62
N ALA A 303 -16.74 25.82 -25.51
CA ALA A 303 -17.66 26.50 -24.59
C ALA A 303 -16.94 27.26 -23.44
N CYS A 304 -15.63 27.04 -23.27
CA CYS A 304 -14.75 27.79 -22.36
C CYS A 304 -14.97 29.31 -22.46
N ARG A 305 -15.06 29.99 -21.31
CA ARG A 305 -15.43 31.40 -21.22
C ARG A 305 -14.24 32.36 -21.37
N ALA A 306 -13.02 31.87 -21.15
CA ALA A 306 -11.82 32.68 -21.23
C ALA A 306 -10.61 31.90 -21.76
N LEU A 307 -9.71 32.62 -22.43
CA LEU A 307 -8.39 32.18 -22.88
C LEU A 307 -7.34 33.14 -22.30
N VAL A 308 -6.25 32.58 -21.80
CA VAL A 308 -5.04 33.30 -21.39
C VAL A 308 -3.86 32.75 -22.19
N ILE A 309 -3.11 33.63 -22.85
CA ILE A 309 -1.84 33.28 -23.51
C ILE A 309 -0.69 33.76 -22.64
N VAL A 310 0.31 32.92 -22.41
CA VAL A 310 1.52 33.20 -21.59
C VAL A 310 2.80 32.85 -22.35
N ASP A 311 3.91 33.53 -22.07
CA ASP A 311 5.22 33.21 -22.67
C ASP A 311 5.86 31.92 -22.11
N ASP A 312 5.44 31.48 -20.91
CA ASP A 312 5.99 30.29 -20.22
C ASP A 312 4.87 29.46 -19.57
N ILE A 313 4.43 28.42 -20.29
CA ILE A 313 3.43 27.45 -19.81
C ILE A 313 3.95 26.60 -18.65
N ALA A 314 5.27 26.37 -18.55
CA ALA A 314 5.86 25.60 -17.47
C ALA A 314 5.91 26.40 -16.16
N ALA A 315 6.04 27.73 -16.20
CA ALA A 315 5.79 28.61 -15.06
C ALA A 315 4.30 28.61 -14.69
N ALA A 316 3.39 28.75 -15.67
CA ALA A 316 1.96 28.73 -15.41
C ALA A 316 1.50 27.43 -14.72
N LEU A 317 1.97 26.28 -15.18
CA LEU A 317 1.69 24.95 -14.61
C LEU A 317 2.06 24.82 -13.12
N ARG A 318 3.07 25.57 -12.65
CA ARG A 318 3.53 25.57 -11.25
C ARG A 318 2.83 26.64 -10.40
N VAL A 319 2.76 27.87 -10.90
CA VAL A 319 2.32 29.03 -10.10
C VAL A 319 0.79 29.09 -9.97
N LEU A 320 0.04 28.69 -11.00
CA LEU A 320 -1.43 28.72 -10.98
C LEU A 320 -2.05 27.81 -9.88
N PRO A 321 -1.71 26.51 -9.76
CA PRO A 321 -2.25 25.69 -8.68
C PRO A 321 -1.81 26.19 -7.30
N ALA A 322 -0.56 26.65 -7.17
CA ALA A 322 -0.06 27.20 -5.90
C ALA A 322 -0.88 28.42 -5.44
N CYS A 323 -1.24 29.34 -6.33
CA CYS A 323 -2.11 30.47 -5.97
C CYS A 323 -3.57 30.05 -5.74
N LEU A 324 -4.19 29.24 -6.61
CA LEU A 324 -5.59 28.84 -6.45
C LEU A 324 -5.84 28.06 -5.14
N TYR A 325 -4.91 27.17 -4.78
CA TYR A 325 -4.95 26.39 -3.55
C TYR A 325 -4.34 27.14 -2.33
N ARG A 326 -4.03 28.43 -2.50
CA ARG A 326 -3.60 29.38 -1.46
C ARG A 326 -2.29 29.03 -0.75
N ARG A 327 -1.31 28.50 -1.48
CA ARG A 327 0.08 28.29 -1.06
C ARG A 327 0.18 27.54 0.28
N PRO A 328 -0.42 26.34 0.41
CA PRO A 328 -0.58 25.64 1.69
C PRO A 328 0.73 25.42 2.45
N SER A 329 1.86 25.29 1.75
CA SER A 329 3.20 25.18 2.33
C SER A 329 3.68 26.40 3.13
N THR A 330 2.97 27.54 3.13
CA THR A 330 3.27 28.68 4.04
C THR A 330 2.48 28.64 5.35
N ASP A 331 1.44 27.80 5.43
CA ASP A 331 0.54 27.67 6.59
C ASP A 331 0.72 26.33 7.34
N MET A 332 1.58 25.43 6.87
CA MET A 332 1.94 24.15 7.51
C MET A 332 3.45 23.87 7.37
N ALA A 333 4.02 23.08 8.28
CA ALA A 333 5.44 22.72 8.20
C ALA A 333 5.70 21.68 7.09
N VAL A 334 6.67 21.92 6.19
CA VAL A 334 6.93 21.01 5.05
C VAL A 334 8.31 20.35 5.12
N ILE A 335 8.34 19.02 5.08
CA ILE A 335 9.56 18.21 5.13
C ILE A 335 9.73 17.50 3.79
N GLY A 336 10.71 17.92 2.99
CA GLY A 336 11.08 17.29 1.73
C GLY A 336 12.19 16.26 1.93
N VAL A 337 11.98 15.03 1.45
CA VAL A 337 12.97 13.95 1.48
C VAL A 337 13.33 13.58 0.04
N THR A 338 14.63 13.54 -0.26
CA THR A 338 15.17 13.32 -1.60
C THR A 338 16.41 12.42 -1.58
N GLY A 339 16.72 11.80 -2.73
CA GLY A 339 17.81 10.84 -2.90
C GLY A 339 17.36 9.62 -3.72
N THR A 340 18.27 8.70 -3.99
CA THR A 340 18.00 7.53 -4.86
C THR A 340 17.34 6.37 -4.10
N ASP A 341 17.86 6.02 -2.92
CA ASP A 341 17.35 4.94 -2.07
C ASP A 341 16.82 5.45 -0.73
N GLY A 342 15.89 4.71 -0.11
CA GLY A 342 15.45 4.94 1.28
C GLY A 342 14.48 6.10 1.51
N VAL A 343 14.16 6.89 0.47
CA VAL A 343 13.24 8.05 0.55
C VAL A 343 11.87 7.63 1.09
N THR A 344 11.22 6.63 0.47
CA THR A 344 9.89 6.14 0.90
C THR A 344 9.87 5.69 2.35
N THR A 345 10.91 5.00 2.82
CA THR A 345 11.00 4.55 4.21
C THR A 345 11.21 5.72 5.16
N THR A 346 12.10 6.65 4.80
CA THR A 346 12.41 7.84 5.59
C THR A 346 11.18 8.76 5.71
N THR A 347 10.34 8.91 4.69
CA THR A 347 9.12 9.72 4.81
C THR A 347 8.10 9.12 5.78
N HIS A 348 7.95 7.80 5.81
CA HIS A 348 7.05 7.12 6.74
C HIS A 348 7.57 7.20 8.19
N LEU A 349 8.88 6.99 8.40
CA LEU A 349 9.52 7.16 9.72
C LEU A 349 9.41 8.60 10.24
N VAL A 350 9.64 9.61 9.38
CA VAL A 350 9.47 11.02 9.77
C VAL A 350 8.01 11.36 10.06
N LYS A 351 7.05 10.83 9.29
CA LYS A 351 5.61 10.98 9.58
C LYS A 351 5.27 10.41 10.97
N ALA A 352 5.68 9.16 11.25
CA ALA A 352 5.41 8.50 12.51
C ALA A 352 6.09 9.20 13.70
N MET A 353 7.31 9.71 13.54
CA MET A 353 7.97 10.59 14.53
C MET A 353 7.14 11.84 14.84
N TYR A 354 6.63 12.55 13.82
CA TYR A 354 5.80 13.73 14.03
C TYR A 354 4.45 13.39 14.67
N GLU A 355 3.85 12.26 14.31
CA GLU A 355 2.59 11.79 14.89
C GLU A 355 2.78 11.34 16.36
N ALA A 356 3.90 10.71 16.70
CA ALA A 356 4.29 10.43 18.07
C ALA A 356 4.47 11.73 18.88
N MET A 357 5.03 12.80 18.29
CA MET A 357 5.07 14.15 18.89
C MET A 357 3.68 14.82 19.02
N GLY A 358 2.59 14.16 18.61
CA GLY A 358 1.22 14.66 18.67
C GLY A 358 0.84 15.61 17.53
N VAL A 359 1.64 15.68 16.46
CA VAL A 359 1.39 16.54 15.31
C VAL A 359 0.56 15.79 14.27
N ARG A 360 -0.55 16.39 13.81
CA ARG A 360 -1.31 15.82 12.68
C ARG A 360 -0.51 16.02 11.40
N THR A 361 -0.01 14.94 10.82
CA THR A 361 1.00 15.01 9.76
C THR A 361 0.54 14.29 8.50
N GLY A 362 0.39 15.09 7.45
CA GLY A 362 0.14 14.57 6.11
C GLY A 362 1.38 13.95 5.49
N MET A 363 1.20 13.18 4.43
CA MET A 363 2.30 12.66 3.62
C MET A 363 1.89 12.51 2.16
N VAL A 364 2.79 12.81 1.23
CA VAL A 364 2.66 12.48 -0.20
C VAL A 364 3.90 11.70 -0.62
N GLY A 365 3.70 10.54 -1.25
CA GLY A 365 4.78 9.70 -1.77
C GLY A 365 4.26 8.57 -2.66
N VAL A 366 5.16 7.68 -3.10
CA VAL A 366 4.88 6.67 -4.14
C VAL A 366 3.93 5.56 -3.68
N LEU A 367 3.72 5.40 -2.36
CA LEU A 367 2.71 4.50 -1.79
C LEU A 367 1.32 5.17 -1.62
N GLY A 368 1.19 6.44 -2.02
CA GLY A 368 -0.03 7.24 -1.97
C GLY A 368 0.07 8.46 -1.05
N ALA A 369 -1.04 9.20 -0.94
CA ALA A 369 -1.15 10.37 -0.05
C ALA A 369 -2.01 10.06 1.19
N TYR A 370 -1.66 10.66 2.33
CA TYR A 370 -2.35 10.48 3.62
C TYR A 370 -2.53 11.85 4.29
N ALA A 371 -3.67 12.11 4.91
CA ALA A 371 -3.92 13.40 5.56
C ALA A 371 -3.38 13.48 6.99
N PHE A 372 -3.55 12.41 7.77
CA PHE A 372 -2.93 12.15 9.08
C PHE A 372 -3.33 10.73 9.51
N GLY A 373 -2.49 10.06 10.30
CA GLY A 373 -2.67 8.67 10.72
C GLY A 373 -2.76 7.74 9.50
N SER A 374 -3.78 6.88 9.49
CA SER A 374 -4.11 5.97 8.38
C SER A 374 -5.07 6.55 7.34
N ASN A 375 -5.50 7.82 7.46
CA ASN A 375 -6.50 8.42 6.58
C ASN A 375 -5.93 8.70 5.18
N LYS A 376 -5.99 7.69 4.31
CA LYS A 376 -5.53 7.75 2.92
C LYS A 376 -6.43 8.66 2.08
N LEU A 377 -5.81 9.48 1.23
CA LEU A 377 -6.47 10.30 0.23
C LEU A 377 -6.50 9.57 -1.11
N ASP A 378 -7.57 9.78 -1.89
CA ASP A 378 -7.61 9.37 -3.28
C ASP A 378 -6.63 10.24 -4.10
N ALA A 379 -5.58 9.60 -4.61
CA ALA A 379 -4.45 10.24 -5.27
C ALA A 379 -3.76 9.26 -6.23
N ARG A 380 -3.31 9.76 -7.38
CA ARG A 380 -2.47 8.99 -8.31
C ARG A 380 -1.11 8.69 -7.68
N LEU A 381 -0.48 7.58 -8.09
CA LEU A 381 0.85 7.19 -7.63
C LEU A 381 1.94 8.21 -8.03
N ASP A 382 1.75 8.93 -9.13
CA ASP A 382 2.66 9.99 -9.61
C ASP A 382 2.37 11.39 -9.03
N ALA A 383 1.45 11.51 -8.07
CA ALA A 383 0.98 12.82 -7.56
C ALA A 383 2.06 13.66 -6.85
N SER A 384 3.17 13.06 -6.39
CA SER A 384 4.31 13.79 -5.82
C SER A 384 5.18 14.49 -6.90
N GLY A 385 5.08 14.04 -8.16
CA GLY A 385 5.78 14.63 -9.32
C GLY A 385 4.93 15.64 -10.12
N ASP A 386 3.66 15.83 -9.75
CA ASP A 386 2.71 16.75 -10.39
C ASP A 386 2.51 18.02 -9.53
N PRO A 387 2.84 19.22 -10.06
CA PRO A 387 2.69 20.48 -9.31
C PRO A 387 1.24 20.86 -9.03
N ILE A 388 0.26 20.32 -9.78
CA ILE A 388 -1.16 20.52 -9.51
C ILE A 388 -1.62 19.62 -8.37
N ALA A 389 -1.38 18.30 -8.48
CA ALA A 389 -1.82 17.34 -7.48
C ALA A 389 -1.22 17.61 -6.10
N VAL A 390 0.10 17.85 -5.97
CA VAL A 390 0.72 18.04 -4.66
C VAL A 390 0.20 19.30 -3.93
N GLN A 391 -0.04 20.40 -4.65
CA GLN A 391 -0.61 21.62 -4.08
C GLN A 391 -2.07 21.40 -3.63
N LYS A 392 -2.87 20.71 -4.45
CA LYS A 392 -4.25 20.33 -4.11
C LYS A 392 -4.31 19.39 -2.89
N LEU A 393 -3.39 18.44 -2.82
CA LEU A 393 -3.24 17.50 -1.72
C LEU A 393 -2.85 18.23 -0.43
N MET A 394 -1.76 19.00 -0.41
CA MET A 394 -1.35 19.78 0.77
C MET A 394 -2.48 20.69 1.29
N ALA A 395 -3.18 21.39 0.39
CA ALA A 395 -4.29 22.26 0.80
C ALA A 395 -5.51 21.46 1.31
N THR A 396 -5.72 20.22 0.86
CA THR A 396 -6.72 19.28 1.42
C THR A 396 -6.30 18.76 2.79
N MET A 397 -5.00 18.47 3.00
CA MET A 397 -4.46 18.07 4.30
C MET A 397 -4.62 19.22 5.31
N LEU A 398 -4.18 20.43 4.96
CA LEU A 398 -4.34 21.65 5.76
C LEU A 398 -5.81 21.97 6.06
N HIS A 399 -6.73 21.78 5.10
CA HIS A 399 -8.18 21.97 5.34
C HIS A 399 -8.74 21.03 6.40
N ASN A 400 -8.25 19.78 6.46
CA ASN A 400 -8.61 18.81 7.49
C ASN A 400 -7.73 18.95 8.76
N GLY A 401 -6.83 19.94 8.77
CA GLY A 401 -6.03 20.35 9.92
C GLY A 401 -4.71 19.60 10.09
N ALA A 402 -4.11 19.08 9.04
CA ALA A 402 -2.69 18.72 9.10
C ALA A 402 -1.85 19.98 9.40
N GLU A 403 -0.93 19.86 10.36
CA GLU A 403 -0.05 20.93 10.84
C GLU A 403 1.38 20.78 10.29
N ALA A 404 1.71 19.59 9.80
CA ALA A 404 2.90 19.30 9.00
C ALA A 404 2.57 18.39 7.81
N VAL A 405 3.45 18.33 6.82
CA VAL A 405 3.40 17.37 5.70
C VAL A 405 4.79 16.88 5.30
N VAL A 406 4.92 15.59 5.08
CA VAL A 406 6.15 14.95 4.58
C VAL A 406 6.01 14.63 3.09
N LEU A 407 6.95 15.08 2.27
CA LEU A 407 6.92 14.94 0.82
C LEU A 407 8.13 14.11 0.34
N GLU A 408 7.85 12.98 -0.31
CA GLU A 408 8.83 12.21 -1.08
C GLU A 408 8.96 12.85 -2.45
N THR A 409 10.11 13.48 -2.73
CA THR A 409 10.34 14.13 -4.03
C THR A 409 10.69 13.08 -5.07
N ALA A 410 9.89 12.98 -6.14
CA ALA A 410 10.08 11.97 -7.16
C ALA A 410 11.35 12.22 -8.00
N THR A 411 12.16 11.18 -8.21
CA THR A 411 13.40 11.21 -9.02
C THR A 411 13.30 10.32 -10.26
N ASP A 412 12.07 9.95 -10.65
CA ASP A 412 11.71 8.86 -11.57
C ASP A 412 11.72 9.27 -13.05
N GLY A 413 12.83 9.86 -13.50
CA GLY A 413 13.07 10.13 -14.92
C GLY A 413 12.36 11.37 -15.48
N ARG A 414 11.08 11.55 -15.13
CA ARG A 414 10.15 12.58 -15.62
C ARG A 414 10.84 13.96 -15.72
N PRO A 415 10.78 14.67 -16.87
CA PRO A 415 11.45 15.96 -17.05
C PRO A 415 11.05 16.95 -15.95
N PRO A 416 11.95 17.88 -15.55
CA PRO A 416 11.83 18.63 -14.30
C PRO A 416 10.57 19.48 -14.29
N SER A 417 9.49 18.95 -13.69
CA SER A 417 8.20 19.61 -13.53
C SER A 417 8.26 20.81 -12.59
N GLY A 418 9.41 21.02 -11.93
CA GLY A 418 9.71 22.17 -11.09
C GLY A 418 8.77 22.30 -9.90
N VAL A 419 8.16 21.19 -9.46
CA VAL A 419 7.20 21.07 -8.35
C VAL A 419 7.66 21.89 -7.13
N ASP A 420 8.92 21.72 -6.75
CA ASP A 420 9.55 22.37 -5.59
C ASP A 420 9.61 23.90 -5.68
N SER A 421 9.47 24.49 -6.87
CA SER A 421 9.59 25.95 -7.03
C SER A 421 8.49 26.73 -6.34
N GLU A 422 7.34 26.10 -6.10
CA GLU A 422 6.21 26.69 -5.36
C GLU A 422 5.91 25.97 -4.03
N ILE A 423 6.83 25.12 -3.56
CA ILE A 423 6.76 24.46 -2.24
C ILE A 423 7.81 25.08 -1.32
N ASP A 424 7.37 25.54 -0.16
CA ASP A 424 8.18 26.30 0.80
C ASP A 424 8.68 25.40 1.95
N TYR A 425 9.76 24.65 1.69
CA TYR A 425 10.29 23.62 2.57
C TYR A 425 10.93 24.15 3.87
N ASP A 426 10.39 23.73 5.03
CA ASP A 426 11.01 23.90 6.34
C ASP A 426 12.27 23.03 6.49
N ILE A 427 12.20 21.78 6.01
CA ILE A 427 13.26 20.78 6.18
C ILE A 427 13.54 20.08 4.85
N ALA A 428 14.83 19.95 4.50
CA ALA A 428 15.29 19.21 3.34
C ALA A 428 16.23 18.07 3.79
N VAL A 429 15.93 16.84 3.40
CA VAL A 429 16.63 15.62 3.82
C VAL A 429 17.22 14.91 2.60
N LEU A 430 18.53 14.67 2.60
CA LEU A 430 19.24 13.89 1.58
C LEU A 430 19.54 12.49 2.12
N THR A 431 19.01 11.45 1.48
CA THR A 431 19.30 10.06 1.85
C THR A 431 20.63 9.55 1.27
N ASN A 432 20.80 9.63 -0.04
CA ASN A 432 21.98 9.21 -0.83
C ASN A 432 21.78 9.55 -2.32
N VAL A 433 22.85 9.49 -3.12
CA VAL A 433 22.82 9.66 -4.58
C VAL A 433 23.55 8.50 -5.28
N ARG A 434 22.79 7.69 -6.02
CA ARG A 434 23.30 6.58 -6.86
C ARG A 434 22.84 6.75 -8.32
N TYR A 435 23.44 7.71 -9.02
CA TYR A 435 23.20 7.88 -10.46
C TYR A 435 23.80 6.72 -11.28
N THR A 436 23.03 6.22 -12.25
CA THR A 436 23.41 5.13 -13.16
C THR A 436 23.23 5.57 -14.62
N ASP A 437 24.27 5.40 -15.44
CA ASP A 437 24.23 5.69 -16.88
C ASP A 437 23.33 4.66 -17.62
N GLY A 438 22.03 4.89 -17.66
CA GLY A 438 21.10 3.95 -18.31
C GLY A 438 19.68 4.44 -18.60
N GLU A 439 18.92 4.79 -17.56
CA GLU A 439 17.45 4.63 -17.62
C GLU A 439 16.70 5.79 -18.34
N ASP A 440 17.09 7.06 -18.16
CA ASP A 440 16.26 8.21 -18.56
C ASP A 440 16.91 9.21 -19.55
N GLY A 441 18.18 9.05 -19.90
CA GLY A 441 18.92 10.00 -20.76
C GLY A 441 19.23 11.37 -20.13
N ILE A 442 18.86 11.58 -18.86
CA ILE A 442 19.22 12.73 -18.01
C ILE A 442 20.74 12.73 -17.77
N THR A 443 21.39 13.89 -17.72
CA THR A 443 22.81 13.96 -17.29
C THR A 443 22.95 13.97 -15.77
N TYR A 444 24.11 13.54 -15.26
CA TYR A 444 24.41 13.59 -13.82
C TYR A 444 24.20 14.99 -13.20
N GLU A 445 24.54 16.06 -13.93
CA GLU A 445 24.33 17.44 -13.47
C GLU A 445 22.84 17.79 -13.34
N GLU A 446 21.99 17.34 -14.26
CA GLU A 446 20.55 17.57 -14.17
C GLU A 446 19.92 16.72 -13.06
N TYR A 447 20.32 15.45 -12.90
CA TYR A 447 19.88 14.59 -11.80
C TYR A 447 20.19 15.20 -10.43
N MET A 448 21.43 15.69 -10.24
CA MET A 448 21.87 16.41 -9.05
C MET A 448 21.12 17.75 -8.86
N SER A 449 20.85 18.48 -9.94
CA SER A 449 20.11 19.74 -9.91
C SER A 449 18.64 19.55 -9.50
N ARG A 450 18.00 18.46 -9.95
CA ARG A 450 16.64 18.06 -9.55
C ARG A 450 16.57 17.81 -8.05
N MET A 451 17.43 16.96 -7.48
CA MET A 451 17.47 16.74 -6.02
C MET A 451 17.82 18.01 -5.22
N ALA A 452 18.62 18.91 -5.79
CA ALA A 452 19.01 20.15 -5.13
C ALA A 452 17.90 21.20 -5.02
N SER A 453 16.78 21.04 -5.73
CA SER A 453 15.64 21.97 -5.73
C SER A 453 15.15 22.26 -4.31
N VAL A 454 14.93 21.20 -3.52
CA VAL A 454 14.44 21.19 -2.13
C VAL A 454 15.33 22.05 -1.21
N PHE A 455 16.65 21.96 -1.39
CA PHE A 455 17.63 22.70 -0.61
C PHE A 455 17.85 24.14 -1.13
N SER A 456 17.67 24.37 -2.43
CA SER A 456 18.07 25.62 -3.11
C SER A 456 17.38 26.88 -2.58
N ARG A 457 16.13 26.75 -2.11
CA ARG A 457 15.29 27.87 -1.62
C ARG A 457 15.47 28.16 -0.13
N MET A 458 16.15 27.27 0.61
CA MET A 458 16.32 27.40 2.06
C MET A 458 17.26 28.55 2.42
N VAL A 459 16.74 29.71 2.83
CA VAL A 459 17.54 30.91 3.14
C VAL A 459 17.42 31.42 4.58
N ASP A 460 16.26 31.29 5.21
CA ASP A 460 16.02 31.62 6.62
C ASP A 460 16.73 30.64 7.57
N PRO A 461 17.64 31.10 8.47
CA PRO A 461 18.34 30.23 9.42
C PRO A 461 17.56 29.97 10.73
N GLU A 462 16.56 30.78 11.08
CA GLU A 462 15.70 30.55 12.24
C GLU A 462 14.71 29.43 11.93
N ARG A 463 14.11 29.45 10.73
CA ARG A 463 13.19 28.42 10.22
C ARG A 463 13.89 27.19 9.65
N HIS A 464 14.63 27.32 8.55
CA HIS A 464 14.95 26.16 7.71
C HIS A 464 16.03 25.23 8.31
N ARG A 465 15.99 23.94 7.97
CA ARG A 465 16.99 22.94 8.38
C ARG A 465 17.38 22.02 7.22
N LYS A 466 18.68 21.75 7.08
CA LYS A 466 19.21 20.76 6.13
C LYS A 466 19.65 19.52 6.88
N VAL A 467 19.27 18.33 6.42
CA VAL A 467 19.70 17.04 6.96
C VAL A 467 20.42 16.27 5.86
N VAL A 468 21.67 15.86 6.11
CA VAL A 468 22.52 15.25 5.08
C VAL A 468 23.32 14.04 5.58
N ASN A 469 23.30 12.97 4.78
CA ASN A 469 24.13 11.79 4.98
C ASN A 469 25.59 12.07 4.59
N ILE A 470 26.51 12.23 5.55
CA ILE A 470 27.92 12.56 5.24
C ILE A 470 28.81 11.35 4.87
N ASP A 471 28.22 10.15 4.76
CA ASP A 471 28.88 9.02 4.10
C ASP A 471 28.69 9.07 2.57
N ASP A 472 27.74 9.89 2.07
CA ASP A 472 27.54 10.12 0.66
C ASP A 472 28.52 11.17 0.10
N PRO A 473 29.29 10.89 -0.97
CA PRO A 473 30.23 11.83 -1.56
C PRO A 473 29.62 13.16 -2.05
N SER A 474 28.32 13.19 -2.32
CA SER A 474 27.59 14.37 -2.79
C SER A 474 27.16 15.33 -1.67
N ALA A 475 27.16 14.90 -0.40
CA ALA A 475 26.66 15.69 0.72
C ALA A 475 27.21 17.13 0.85
N PRO A 476 28.49 17.43 0.53
CA PRO A 476 28.99 18.80 0.53
C PRO A 476 28.31 19.72 -0.50
N PHE A 477 27.84 19.18 -1.63
CA PHE A 477 27.09 19.93 -2.64
C PHE A 477 25.69 20.30 -2.12
N PHE A 478 24.97 19.37 -1.49
CA PHE A 478 23.64 19.62 -0.94
C PHE A 478 23.67 20.56 0.29
N ALA A 479 24.61 20.36 1.21
CA ALA A 479 24.79 21.25 2.35
C ALA A 479 25.06 22.71 1.94
N ALA A 480 25.79 22.91 0.83
CA ALA A 480 26.15 24.22 0.29
C ALA A 480 25.02 24.95 -0.45
N GLN A 481 23.91 24.28 -0.81
CA GLN A 481 22.76 24.91 -1.47
C GLN A 481 22.06 25.93 -0.56
N GLY A 482 21.35 26.88 -1.16
CA GLY A 482 20.63 27.92 -0.42
C GLY A 482 21.54 28.80 0.47
N GLY A 483 21.02 29.23 1.62
CA GLY A 483 21.72 30.08 2.57
C GLY A 483 22.83 29.34 3.34
N HIS A 484 24.03 29.91 3.37
CA HIS A 484 25.18 29.37 4.11
C HIS A 484 25.01 29.41 5.64
N ASN A 485 24.08 30.23 6.15
CA ASN A 485 23.78 30.34 7.57
C ASN A 485 22.70 29.34 8.04
N VAL A 486 22.02 28.65 7.12
CA VAL A 486 20.98 27.67 7.45
C VAL A 486 21.61 26.46 8.13
N PRO A 487 21.18 26.07 9.35
CA PRO A 487 21.76 24.94 10.06
C PRO A 487 21.71 23.64 9.26
N VAL A 488 22.82 22.91 9.28
CA VAL A 488 22.98 21.57 8.74
C VAL A 488 23.10 20.61 9.91
N VAL A 489 22.26 19.58 9.98
CA VAL A 489 22.45 18.42 10.84
C VAL A 489 23.00 17.29 9.99
N THR A 490 24.15 16.76 10.38
CA THR A 490 24.84 15.69 9.65
C THR A 490 24.55 14.34 10.30
N TYR A 491 24.33 13.32 9.47
CA TYR A 491 24.21 11.94 9.95
C TYR A 491 25.12 10.97 9.18
N SER A 492 25.47 9.85 9.82
CA SER A 492 26.40 8.85 9.26
C SER A 492 26.31 7.51 10.00
N PHE A 493 26.54 6.42 9.29
CA PHE A 493 26.65 5.08 9.85
C PHE A 493 28.04 4.79 10.44
N GLU A 494 29.13 5.31 9.84
CA GLU A 494 30.53 5.00 10.25
C GLU A 494 31.30 6.19 10.85
N ASN A 495 31.05 7.40 10.35
CA ASN A 495 31.82 8.60 10.62
C ASN A 495 31.34 9.34 11.87
N LYS A 496 31.98 9.03 13.00
CA LYS A 496 31.73 9.61 14.35
C LYS A 496 32.01 11.13 14.49
N LYS A 497 32.12 11.85 13.39
CA LYS A 497 32.11 13.32 13.31
C LYS A 497 30.74 13.88 12.94
N ALA A 498 29.81 13.04 12.48
CA ALA A 498 28.43 13.45 12.25
C ALA A 498 27.73 13.74 13.58
N ASP A 499 26.79 14.67 13.57
CA ASP A 499 25.97 15.04 14.73
C ASP A 499 25.15 13.85 15.24
N VAL A 500 24.65 13.03 14.31
CA VAL A 500 23.90 11.80 14.55
C VAL A 500 24.64 10.60 13.96
N HIS A 501 25.06 9.62 14.78
CA HIS A 501 25.79 8.46 14.27
C HIS A 501 25.68 7.17 15.10
N THR A 502 25.88 6.03 14.44
CA THR A 502 25.83 4.70 15.08
C THR A 502 26.98 4.47 16.07
N LEU A 503 26.64 3.93 17.26
CA LEU A 503 27.60 3.46 18.27
C LEU A 503 27.75 1.93 18.27
N LYS A 504 26.62 1.23 18.23
CA LYS A 504 26.45 -0.24 18.13
C LYS A 504 25.18 -0.47 17.31
N TYR A 505 25.12 -1.56 16.56
CA TYR A 505 23.88 -2.09 15.99
C TYR A 505 23.89 -3.62 16.11
N GLN A 506 22.74 -4.25 15.95
CA GLN A 506 22.58 -5.69 15.84
C GLN A 506 21.47 -5.97 14.83
N LEU A 507 21.80 -6.72 13.77
CA LEU A 507 20.84 -7.16 12.77
C LEU A 507 20.37 -8.57 13.11
N SER A 508 19.11 -8.87 12.84
CA SER A 508 18.52 -10.20 12.92
C SER A 508 17.48 -10.39 11.81
N LEU A 509 16.83 -11.56 11.76
CA LEU A 509 15.75 -11.84 10.80
C LEU A 509 14.40 -11.18 11.16
N PHE A 510 14.28 -10.60 12.36
CA PHE A 510 13.00 -10.10 12.92
C PHE A 510 13.07 -8.66 13.45
N GLU A 511 14.23 -8.24 14.00
CA GLU A 511 14.49 -6.88 14.49
C GLU A 511 15.87 -6.34 14.10
N THR A 512 15.95 -5.02 14.03
CA THR A 512 17.18 -4.20 13.99
C THR A 512 17.31 -3.42 15.30
N GLU A 513 18.26 -3.80 16.19
CA GLU A 513 18.65 -2.97 17.33
C GLU A 513 19.67 -1.90 16.87
N VAL A 514 19.55 -0.64 17.31
CA VAL A 514 20.60 0.37 17.11
C VAL A 514 20.76 1.33 18.29
N LEU A 515 22.03 1.54 18.70
CA LEU A 515 22.45 2.61 19.60
C LEU A 515 22.95 3.80 18.77
N VAL A 516 22.28 4.95 18.88
CA VAL A 516 22.58 6.18 18.12
C VAL A 516 23.09 7.27 19.04
N GLN A 517 24.29 7.80 18.78
CA GLN A 517 24.77 9.02 19.39
C GLN A 517 24.09 10.22 18.73
N THR A 518 23.59 11.17 19.52
CA THR A 518 23.11 12.49 19.08
C THR A 518 23.80 13.60 19.90
N PRO A 519 23.63 14.89 19.57
CA PRO A 519 24.16 15.99 20.39
C PRO A 519 23.47 16.13 21.76
N HIS A 520 22.29 15.54 21.93
CA HIS A 520 21.44 15.69 23.13
C HIS A 520 21.44 14.45 24.04
N GLY A 521 21.95 13.31 23.57
CA GLY A 521 21.96 12.05 24.30
C GLY A 521 22.32 10.85 23.41
N ILE A 522 22.31 9.66 23.99
CA ILE A 522 22.32 8.40 23.24
C ILE A 522 20.87 7.90 23.19
N LEU A 523 20.43 7.47 22.01
CA LEU A 523 19.18 6.74 21.81
C LEU A 523 19.49 5.24 21.73
N GLU A 524 18.56 4.44 22.24
CA GLU A 524 18.43 3.01 22.00
C GLU A 524 17.09 2.82 21.30
N ILE A 525 17.09 2.09 20.17
CA ILE A 525 15.96 1.94 19.26
C ILE A 525 15.92 0.47 18.83
N SER A 526 14.77 -0.18 18.95
CA SER A 526 14.47 -1.49 18.34
C SER A 526 13.41 -1.34 17.25
N SER A 527 13.72 -1.75 16.02
CA SER A 527 12.85 -1.54 14.87
C SER A 527 12.63 -2.82 14.06
N GLY A 528 11.38 -3.08 13.67
CA GLY A 528 11.03 -4.16 12.73
C GLY A 528 11.60 -3.95 11.31
N LEU A 529 12.06 -2.74 10.99
CA LEU A 529 12.69 -2.43 9.70
C LEU A 529 14.07 -3.11 9.57
N LEU A 530 14.10 -4.21 8.83
CA LEU A 530 15.27 -5.09 8.74
C LEU A 530 16.43 -4.48 7.94
N GLY A 531 17.65 -4.66 8.45
CA GLY A 531 18.89 -4.56 7.66
C GLY A 531 19.58 -3.19 7.65
N ARG A 532 20.83 -3.19 7.16
CA ARG A 532 21.75 -2.05 7.25
C ARG A 532 21.26 -0.77 6.56
N ASP A 533 20.63 -0.89 5.40
CA ASP A 533 20.10 0.28 4.68
C ASP A 533 18.98 0.98 5.49
N ASN A 534 18.20 0.24 6.29
CA ASN A 534 17.20 0.84 7.18
C ASN A 534 17.80 1.59 8.38
N ILE A 535 19.02 1.25 8.81
CA ILE A 535 19.73 2.06 9.81
C ILE A 535 20.05 3.46 9.28
N TYR A 536 20.34 3.63 7.97
CA TYR A 536 20.47 4.99 7.40
C TYR A 536 19.13 5.77 7.43
N ASN A 537 17.99 5.10 7.20
CA ASN A 537 16.66 5.72 7.26
C ASN A 537 16.28 6.12 8.71
N ILE A 538 16.66 5.30 9.69
CA ILE A 538 16.54 5.61 11.13
C ILE A 538 17.43 6.81 11.49
N LEU A 539 18.71 6.81 11.10
CA LEU A 539 19.64 7.93 11.36
C LEU A 539 19.17 9.24 10.70
N ALA A 540 18.60 9.19 9.50
CA ALA A 540 17.99 10.34 8.83
C ALA A 540 16.83 10.90 9.65
N THR A 541 15.94 10.03 10.12
CA THR A 541 14.77 10.39 10.93
C THR A 541 15.18 11.00 12.27
N VAL A 542 16.13 10.37 12.98
CA VAL A 542 16.72 10.94 14.21
C VAL A 542 17.34 12.31 13.93
N ALA A 543 18.03 12.50 12.80
CA ALA A 543 18.60 13.80 12.44
C ALA A 543 17.54 14.88 12.13
N VAL A 544 16.38 14.52 11.55
CA VAL A 544 15.22 15.42 11.46
C VAL A 544 14.70 15.77 12.87
N GLY A 545 14.53 14.77 13.74
CA GLY A 545 14.11 14.97 15.14
C GLY A 545 15.02 15.92 15.91
N ILE A 546 16.34 15.77 15.76
CA ILE A 546 17.35 16.68 16.34
C ILE A 546 17.28 18.07 15.70
N ALA A 547 17.04 18.18 14.38
CA ALA A 547 16.92 19.46 13.68
C ALA A 547 15.71 20.30 14.12
N VAL A 548 14.61 19.64 14.52
CA VAL A 548 13.39 20.27 15.06
C VAL A 548 13.34 20.33 16.58
N GLY A 549 14.37 19.84 17.29
CA GLY A 549 14.39 19.81 18.76
C GLY A 549 13.29 18.94 19.38
N ALA A 550 12.92 17.84 18.73
CA ALA A 550 11.94 16.88 19.24
C ALA A 550 12.42 16.23 20.55
N PRO A 551 11.50 15.88 21.48
CA PRO A 551 11.85 15.07 22.65
C PRO A 551 12.41 13.72 22.23
N LEU A 552 13.51 13.30 22.85
CA LEU A 552 14.20 12.05 22.49
C LEU A 552 13.28 10.82 22.61
N GLU A 553 12.37 10.82 23.60
CA GLU A 553 11.37 9.77 23.82
C GLU A 553 10.33 9.67 22.68
N ASP A 554 10.02 10.79 22.00
CA ASP A 554 9.10 10.82 20.87
C ASP A 554 9.79 10.42 19.56
N ILE A 555 11.09 10.75 19.42
CA ILE A 555 11.94 10.26 18.33
C ILE A 555 12.03 8.74 18.35
N VAL A 556 12.28 8.14 19.52
CA VAL A 556 12.30 6.67 19.66
C VAL A 556 10.92 6.11 19.35
N ARG A 557 9.87 6.53 20.09
CA ARG A 557 8.51 5.98 19.93
C ARG A 557 8.02 5.96 18.48
N GLY A 558 8.15 7.07 17.75
CA GLY A 558 7.69 7.14 16.36
C GLY A 558 8.57 6.41 15.34
N ILE A 559 9.73 5.86 15.73
CA ILE A 559 10.54 4.95 14.91
C ILE A 559 10.21 3.48 15.26
N GLU A 560 9.96 3.18 16.53
CA GLU A 560 9.58 1.84 17.01
C GLU A 560 8.12 1.48 16.66
N GLU A 561 7.22 2.47 16.52
CA GLU A 561 5.82 2.30 16.08
C GLU A 561 5.67 1.96 14.57
N VAL A 562 6.78 1.78 13.85
CA VAL A 562 6.81 1.44 12.42
C VAL A 562 7.34 0.01 12.22
N ASP A 563 6.44 -0.97 12.35
CA ASP A 563 6.74 -2.39 12.16
C ASP A 563 7.34 -2.68 10.77
N ALA A 564 6.67 -2.20 9.71
CA ALA A 564 7.05 -2.43 8.32
C ALA A 564 6.54 -1.33 7.38
N ILE A 565 7.22 -1.14 6.24
CA ILE A 565 6.79 -0.26 5.15
C ILE A 565 6.40 -1.11 3.93
N PRO A 566 5.18 -0.97 3.36
CA PRO A 566 4.68 -1.81 2.29
C PRO A 566 5.63 -1.97 1.10
N GLY A 567 6.09 -3.20 0.85
CA GLY A 567 7.01 -3.57 -0.21
C GLY A 567 8.43 -2.99 -0.10
N ARG A 568 8.90 -2.63 1.11
CA ARG A 568 10.25 -2.09 1.36
C ARG A 568 10.97 -2.90 2.45
N CYS A 569 11.60 -4.02 2.07
CA CYS A 569 12.15 -5.02 3.00
C CYS A 569 11.12 -5.43 4.08
N GLU A 570 9.87 -5.61 3.66
CA GLU A 570 8.70 -5.81 4.52
C GLU A 570 8.67 -7.22 5.09
N LEU A 571 8.86 -7.35 6.40
CA LEU A 571 8.74 -8.63 7.11
C LEU A 571 7.28 -9.03 7.25
N ILE A 572 6.96 -10.25 6.82
CA ILE A 572 5.73 -10.96 7.16
C ILE A 572 6.07 -11.92 8.29
N ASP A 573 5.65 -11.58 9.51
CA ASP A 573 5.63 -12.49 10.65
C ASP A 573 4.16 -12.77 11.03
N GLU A 574 3.78 -14.04 10.99
CA GLU A 574 2.51 -14.61 11.43
C GLU A 574 2.80 -15.79 12.39
N GLU A 575 3.79 -15.61 13.26
CA GLU A 575 4.33 -16.57 14.24
C GLU A 575 5.15 -17.76 13.65
N GLN A 576 5.53 -17.70 12.37
CA GLN A 576 6.30 -18.78 11.74
C GLN A 576 7.81 -18.75 12.04
N ALA A 577 8.46 -19.92 12.08
CA ALA A 577 9.86 -20.07 12.53
C ALA A 577 10.96 -19.52 11.58
N PHE A 578 10.60 -18.79 10.53
CA PHE A 578 11.52 -18.29 9.48
C PHE A 578 11.06 -16.94 8.93
N GLY A 579 11.99 -16.09 8.51
CA GLY A 579 11.63 -14.77 7.98
C GLY A 579 11.00 -14.87 6.58
N VAL A 580 9.97 -14.07 6.31
CA VAL A 580 9.43 -13.89 4.96
C VAL A 580 9.48 -12.41 4.62
N ILE A 581 10.28 -12.02 3.63
CA ILE A 581 10.52 -10.62 3.26
C ILE A 581 9.90 -10.33 1.90
N VAL A 582 9.12 -9.25 1.80
CA VAL A 582 8.54 -8.73 0.56
C VAL A 582 9.23 -7.42 0.17
N ASP A 583 9.67 -7.30 -1.08
CA ASP A 583 10.34 -6.08 -1.57
C ASP A 583 10.03 -5.76 -3.03
N HIS A 584 10.21 -4.49 -3.40
CA HIS A 584 9.91 -3.91 -4.71
C HIS A 584 11.16 -3.77 -5.63
N ALA A 585 12.27 -4.44 -5.34
CA ALA A 585 13.50 -4.44 -6.14
C ALA A 585 13.30 -4.97 -7.58
N ARG A 586 13.12 -4.03 -8.54
CA ARG A 586 12.84 -4.29 -9.97
C ARG A 586 14.02 -4.11 -10.92
N THR A 587 15.23 -3.85 -10.40
CA THR A 587 16.48 -3.74 -11.17
C THR A 587 17.51 -4.77 -10.67
N PRO A 588 18.47 -5.21 -11.51
CA PRO A 588 19.57 -6.06 -11.08
C PRO A 588 20.32 -5.51 -9.86
N GLU A 589 20.51 -4.19 -9.79
CA GLU A 589 21.24 -3.47 -8.76
C GLU A 589 20.48 -3.43 -7.43
N ALA A 590 19.14 -3.26 -7.47
CA ALA A 590 18.30 -3.34 -6.28
C ALA A 590 18.22 -4.78 -5.75
N LEU A 591 18.00 -5.76 -6.63
CA LEU A 591 18.01 -7.19 -6.29
C LEU A 591 19.35 -7.62 -5.68
N SER A 592 20.46 -7.15 -6.25
CA SER A 592 21.81 -7.39 -5.75
C SER A 592 21.96 -6.87 -4.32
N ARG A 593 21.55 -5.63 -4.03
CA ARG A 593 21.66 -5.02 -2.70
C ARG A 593 20.75 -5.68 -1.67
N LEU A 594 19.49 -5.97 -2.02
CA LEU A 594 18.57 -6.62 -1.10
C LEU A 594 19.11 -7.99 -0.65
N LEU A 595 19.61 -8.82 -1.58
CA LEU A 595 20.15 -10.13 -1.23
C LEU A 595 21.47 -10.06 -0.44
N ASP A 596 22.28 -9.00 -0.58
CA ASP A 596 23.40 -8.75 0.32
C ASP A 596 22.92 -8.37 1.73
N GLY A 597 21.99 -7.40 1.84
CA GLY A 597 21.43 -6.95 3.11
C GLY A 597 20.70 -8.05 3.87
N VAL A 598 19.94 -8.90 3.17
CA VAL A 598 19.29 -10.09 3.73
C VAL A 598 20.34 -11.12 4.20
N ARG A 599 21.49 -11.25 3.52
CA ARG A 599 22.59 -12.10 3.98
C ARG A 599 23.32 -11.52 5.20
N GLU A 600 23.36 -10.19 5.37
CA GLU A 600 23.87 -9.55 6.61
C GLU A 600 23.00 -9.84 7.85
N LEU A 601 21.72 -10.23 7.69
CA LEU A 601 20.83 -10.64 8.80
C LEU A 601 21.19 -12.02 9.41
N GLY A 602 22.14 -12.74 8.80
CA GLY A 602 22.59 -14.07 9.24
C GLY A 602 21.65 -15.27 8.99
N PRO A 603 20.85 -15.34 7.90
CA PRO A 603 19.99 -16.49 7.62
C PRO A 603 20.80 -17.77 7.36
N ARG A 604 20.26 -18.91 7.79
CA ARG A 604 20.79 -20.26 7.52
C ARG A 604 20.75 -20.59 6.03
N ARG A 605 19.70 -20.16 5.32
CA ARG A 605 19.45 -20.37 3.88
C ARG A 605 18.58 -19.23 3.35
N ILE A 606 18.87 -18.74 2.14
CA ILE A 606 18.01 -17.77 1.41
C ILE A 606 17.24 -18.50 0.30
N VAL A 607 15.92 -18.33 0.28
CA VAL A 607 15.01 -18.84 -0.77
C VAL A 607 14.39 -17.64 -1.50
N THR A 608 14.70 -17.46 -2.79
CA THR A 608 14.35 -16.25 -3.55
C THR A 608 13.29 -16.51 -4.61
N VAL A 609 12.17 -15.79 -4.57
CA VAL A 609 11.07 -15.86 -5.56
C VAL A 609 11.12 -14.63 -6.47
N VAL A 610 11.83 -14.75 -7.58
CA VAL A 610 12.08 -13.64 -8.51
C VAL A 610 11.26 -13.80 -9.80
N GLY A 611 10.72 -12.68 -10.29
CA GLY A 611 10.06 -12.61 -11.58
C GLY A 611 10.46 -11.36 -12.36
N CYS A 612 9.99 -11.28 -13.60
CA CYS A 612 10.18 -10.12 -14.47
C CYS A 612 8.87 -9.77 -15.19
N CYS A 613 8.69 -8.48 -15.48
CA CYS A 613 7.55 -8.03 -16.27
C CYS A 613 7.71 -8.35 -17.75
N GLY A 614 6.58 -8.53 -18.43
CA GLY A 614 6.47 -8.54 -19.88
C GLY A 614 6.72 -7.15 -20.50
N GLU A 615 7.06 -7.15 -21.79
CA GLU A 615 7.28 -6.01 -22.69
C GLU A 615 8.44 -5.06 -22.31
N LYS A 616 8.82 -5.00 -21.04
CA LYS A 616 9.89 -4.16 -20.50
C LYS A 616 11.23 -4.89 -20.48
N GLU A 617 12.24 -4.24 -21.05
CA GLU A 617 13.67 -4.44 -20.70
C GLU A 617 14.18 -5.90 -20.69
N ARG A 618 13.87 -6.68 -21.73
CA ARG A 618 14.30 -8.09 -21.86
C ARG A 618 15.74 -8.37 -21.42
N GLY A 619 16.67 -7.45 -21.71
CA GLY A 619 18.08 -7.56 -21.35
C GLY A 619 18.38 -7.75 -19.85
N LYS A 620 17.51 -7.32 -18.93
CA LYS A 620 17.72 -7.49 -17.48
C LYS A 620 17.29 -8.85 -16.93
N ARG A 621 16.41 -9.57 -17.63
CA ARG A 621 15.88 -10.90 -17.25
C ARG A 621 16.97 -11.94 -16.92
N PRO A 622 17.99 -12.16 -17.78
CA PRO A 622 19.08 -13.08 -17.46
C PRO A 622 19.99 -12.54 -16.34
N VAL A 623 20.19 -11.22 -16.25
CA VAL A 623 21.05 -10.61 -15.23
C VAL A 623 20.44 -10.75 -13.83
N MET A 624 19.14 -10.47 -13.67
CA MET A 624 18.41 -10.68 -12.42
C MET A 624 18.43 -12.15 -11.99
N THR A 625 18.16 -13.07 -12.93
CA THR A 625 18.18 -14.51 -12.67
C THR A 625 19.55 -14.99 -12.21
N LYS A 626 20.63 -14.50 -12.84
CA LYS A 626 22.00 -14.79 -12.42
C LYS A 626 22.28 -14.27 -11.00
N ILE A 627 21.93 -13.03 -10.69
CA ILE A 627 22.17 -12.43 -9.37
C ILE A 627 21.41 -13.21 -8.28
N ALA A 628 20.15 -13.58 -8.53
CA ALA A 628 19.39 -14.44 -7.64
C ALA A 628 20.09 -15.79 -7.43
N ALA A 629 20.55 -16.43 -8.51
CA ALA A 629 21.23 -17.73 -8.47
C ALA A 629 22.62 -17.71 -7.81
N ASP A 630 23.36 -16.61 -7.93
CA ASP A 630 24.67 -16.42 -7.31
C ASP A 630 24.56 -16.10 -5.80
N LYS A 631 23.48 -15.41 -5.37
CA LYS A 631 23.32 -14.95 -3.97
C LYS A 631 22.33 -15.76 -3.10
N SER A 632 21.46 -16.57 -3.70
CA SER A 632 20.42 -17.35 -3.00
C SER A 632 20.69 -18.84 -3.10
N ASP A 633 20.52 -19.57 -2.00
CA ASP A 633 20.75 -21.02 -1.93
C ASP A 633 19.68 -21.81 -2.72
N VAL A 634 18.47 -21.26 -2.80
CA VAL A 634 17.37 -21.73 -3.65
C VAL A 634 16.75 -20.54 -4.38
N VAL A 635 16.47 -20.70 -5.67
CA VAL A 635 15.74 -19.73 -6.49
C VAL A 635 14.49 -20.38 -7.07
N MET A 636 13.39 -19.64 -7.07
CA MET A 636 12.15 -19.94 -7.76
C MET A 636 11.87 -18.81 -8.77
N LEU A 637 11.90 -19.13 -10.07
CA LEU A 637 11.54 -18.18 -11.13
C LEU A 637 10.02 -18.19 -11.37
N THR A 638 9.44 -17.03 -11.62
CA THR A 638 8.02 -16.88 -11.97
C THR A 638 7.80 -15.71 -12.93
N SER A 639 6.64 -15.65 -13.58
CA SER A 639 6.18 -14.39 -14.16
C SER A 639 5.90 -13.37 -13.05
N ASP A 640 6.29 -12.10 -13.26
CA ASP A 640 5.68 -10.96 -12.55
C ASP A 640 4.38 -10.58 -13.30
N ASN A 641 4.25 -9.36 -13.82
CA ASN A 641 3.14 -8.98 -14.70
C ASN A 641 3.54 -9.22 -16.16
N PRO A 642 2.96 -10.20 -16.88
CA PRO A 642 3.37 -10.54 -18.24
C PRO A 642 2.89 -9.56 -19.32
N ALA A 643 2.04 -8.58 -19.00
CA ALA A 643 1.35 -7.75 -20.00
C ALA A 643 0.72 -8.64 -21.11
N ASN A 644 0.99 -8.38 -22.39
CA ASN A 644 0.50 -9.21 -23.51
C ASN A 644 1.46 -10.37 -23.87
N GLU A 645 2.67 -10.38 -23.30
CA GLU A 645 3.73 -11.34 -23.56
C GLU A 645 3.40 -12.73 -22.97
N ASP A 646 4.04 -13.78 -23.45
CA ASP A 646 3.83 -15.13 -22.92
C ASP A 646 4.71 -15.37 -21.67
N PRO A 647 4.13 -15.78 -20.52
CA PRO A 647 4.88 -16.07 -19.30
C PRO A 647 6.06 -17.04 -19.48
N LEU A 648 5.94 -18.02 -20.39
CA LEU A 648 6.99 -19.00 -20.62
C LEU A 648 8.15 -18.44 -21.46
N ASP A 649 7.90 -17.44 -22.31
CA ASP A 649 8.95 -16.74 -23.06
C ASP A 649 9.74 -15.79 -22.14
N ILE A 650 9.07 -15.17 -21.16
CA ILE A 650 9.73 -14.40 -20.09
C ILE A 650 10.63 -15.32 -19.25
N LEU A 651 10.16 -16.53 -18.93
CA LEU A 651 10.92 -17.51 -18.16
C LEU A 651 12.11 -18.11 -18.94
N ASP A 652 12.02 -18.25 -20.27
CA ASP A 652 13.15 -18.66 -21.12
C ASP A 652 14.24 -17.56 -21.18
N ASP A 653 13.85 -16.30 -21.37
CA ASP A 653 14.75 -15.13 -21.26
C ASP A 653 15.45 -15.08 -19.87
N MET A 654 14.76 -15.49 -18.80
CA MET A 654 15.31 -15.58 -17.45
C MET A 654 16.30 -16.75 -17.30
N LEU A 655 15.94 -17.96 -17.73
CA LEU A 655 16.79 -19.17 -17.68
C LEU A 655 18.14 -18.99 -18.40
N ALA A 656 18.18 -18.17 -19.46
CA ALA A 656 19.42 -17.80 -20.14
C ALA A 656 20.47 -17.19 -19.19
N GLY A 657 20.06 -16.62 -18.05
CA GLY A 657 20.95 -16.09 -17.00
C GLY A 657 21.83 -17.14 -16.31
N VAL A 658 21.37 -18.39 -16.25
CA VAL A 658 22.16 -19.55 -15.77
C VAL A 658 22.69 -20.41 -16.92
N GLY A 659 22.48 -19.99 -18.17
CA GLY A 659 22.88 -20.73 -19.37
C GLY A 659 22.01 -21.94 -19.67
N TRP A 660 20.75 -21.94 -19.25
CA TRP A 660 19.75 -22.97 -19.56
C TRP A 660 18.68 -22.44 -20.51
N THR A 661 18.00 -23.35 -21.19
CA THR A 661 16.73 -23.09 -21.91
C THR A 661 15.56 -23.82 -21.25
N MET A 662 14.33 -23.37 -21.50
CA MET A 662 13.08 -24.02 -21.08
C MET A 662 13.01 -25.47 -21.59
N GLU A 663 13.53 -25.75 -22.79
CA GLU A 663 13.62 -27.13 -23.28
C GLU A 663 14.59 -28.00 -22.48
N GLU A 664 15.65 -27.44 -21.89
CA GLU A 664 16.57 -28.19 -21.04
C GLU A 664 15.98 -28.39 -19.64
N TYR A 665 15.36 -27.35 -19.07
CA TYR A 665 14.65 -27.43 -17.81
C TYR A 665 13.55 -28.51 -17.83
N LEU A 666 12.71 -28.54 -18.88
CA LEU A 666 11.64 -29.52 -19.00
C LEU A 666 12.14 -30.98 -19.14
N LYS A 667 13.35 -31.21 -19.68
CA LYS A 667 13.95 -32.56 -19.73
C LYS A 667 14.24 -33.08 -18.32
N TYR A 668 14.67 -32.23 -17.40
CA TYR A 668 14.91 -32.59 -16.00
C TYR A 668 13.63 -32.90 -15.23
N GLY A 669 12.55 -32.14 -15.50
CA GLY A 669 11.22 -32.39 -14.93
C GLY A 669 10.67 -33.81 -15.19
N THR A 670 11.04 -34.45 -16.31
CA THR A 670 10.58 -35.82 -16.61
C THR A 670 11.09 -36.91 -15.65
N ASN A 671 12.01 -36.60 -14.73
CA ASN A 671 12.58 -37.53 -13.75
C ASN A 671 12.49 -37.01 -12.30
N ASP A 672 11.68 -35.97 -12.04
CA ASP A 672 11.60 -35.25 -10.75
C ASP A 672 12.96 -34.76 -10.20
N TYR A 673 13.97 -34.63 -11.07
CA TYR A 673 15.36 -34.34 -10.69
C TYR A 673 15.93 -33.17 -11.47
N TYR A 674 15.83 -31.98 -10.87
CA TYR A 674 16.54 -30.78 -11.32
C TYR A 674 17.97 -30.79 -10.77
N PRO A 675 19.02 -30.76 -11.62
CA PRO A 675 20.39 -30.74 -11.16
C PRO A 675 20.70 -29.41 -10.45
N PRO A 676 21.58 -29.42 -9.42
CA PRO A 676 22.07 -28.17 -8.84
C PRO A 676 22.89 -27.39 -9.87
N LEU A 677 22.91 -26.07 -9.73
CA LEU A 677 23.75 -25.17 -10.50
C LEU A 677 25.24 -25.39 -10.17
N PRO A 678 26.19 -24.86 -10.97
CA PRO A 678 27.63 -25.08 -10.75
C PRO A 678 28.19 -24.57 -9.40
N ASN A 679 27.46 -23.68 -8.71
CA ASN A 679 27.76 -23.21 -7.35
C ASN A 679 27.16 -24.10 -6.24
N GLY A 680 26.34 -25.10 -6.59
CA GLY A 680 25.64 -26.00 -5.66
C GLY A 680 24.23 -25.58 -5.30
N HIS A 681 23.80 -24.36 -5.70
CA HIS A 681 22.47 -23.83 -5.40
C HIS A 681 21.40 -24.49 -6.28
N ARG A 682 20.12 -24.36 -5.91
CA ARG A 682 18.99 -24.95 -6.64
C ARG A 682 18.19 -23.89 -7.38
N LEU A 683 17.70 -24.22 -8.57
CA LEU A 683 16.80 -23.39 -9.36
C LEU A 683 15.57 -24.19 -9.75
N PHE A 684 14.41 -23.63 -9.46
CA PHE A 684 13.09 -24.10 -9.86
C PHE A 684 12.36 -22.97 -10.61
N LEU A 685 11.29 -23.29 -11.33
CA LEU A 685 10.39 -22.30 -11.92
C LEU A 685 8.94 -22.77 -11.96
N HIS A 686 8.02 -21.81 -11.89
CA HIS A 686 6.59 -22.00 -12.17
C HIS A 686 6.02 -20.70 -12.76
N ASP A 687 5.23 -20.77 -13.81
CA ASP A 687 4.56 -19.63 -14.46
C ASP A 687 3.55 -18.91 -13.55
N ILE A 688 2.70 -19.66 -12.83
CA ILE A 688 1.75 -19.14 -11.85
C ILE A 688 2.47 -18.70 -10.56
N ARG A 689 2.63 -17.38 -10.40
CA ARG A 689 3.11 -16.67 -9.20
C ARG A 689 2.63 -17.27 -7.88
N ARG A 690 1.31 -17.49 -7.75
CA ARG A 690 0.70 -18.02 -6.53
C ARG A 690 1.26 -19.40 -6.14
N VAL A 691 1.63 -20.24 -7.11
CA VAL A 691 2.25 -21.55 -6.85
C VAL A 691 3.73 -21.41 -6.53
N ALA A 692 4.46 -20.57 -7.27
CA ALA A 692 5.88 -20.27 -7.01
C ALA A 692 6.12 -19.75 -5.57
N VAL A 693 5.31 -18.78 -5.13
CA VAL A 693 5.38 -18.21 -3.78
C VAL A 693 5.00 -19.25 -2.71
N ARG A 694 3.88 -19.99 -2.89
CA ARG A 694 3.46 -21.04 -1.96
C ARG A 694 4.52 -22.14 -1.80
N ALA A 695 5.14 -22.57 -2.89
CA ALA A 695 6.22 -23.57 -2.87
C ALA A 695 7.49 -23.06 -2.17
N ALA A 696 7.82 -21.76 -2.30
CA ALA A 696 8.95 -21.17 -1.60
C ALA A 696 8.71 -21.03 -0.08
N VAL A 697 7.52 -20.60 0.34
CA VAL A 697 7.13 -20.57 1.76
C VAL A 697 7.11 -21.99 2.35
N ALA A 698 6.56 -22.98 1.63
CA ALA A 698 6.57 -24.38 2.05
C ALA A 698 7.96 -25.05 2.03
N MET A 699 8.98 -24.40 1.47
CA MET A 699 10.38 -24.81 1.62
C MET A 699 11.07 -24.20 2.84
N GLY A 700 10.44 -23.25 3.55
CA GLY A 700 10.99 -22.59 4.73
C GLY A 700 11.21 -23.54 5.91
N GLU A 701 12.37 -23.42 6.56
CA GLU A 701 12.73 -24.14 7.79
C GLU A 701 13.31 -23.15 8.82
N GLN A 702 13.39 -23.54 10.09
CA GLN A 702 13.82 -22.63 11.17
C GLN A 702 15.15 -21.91 10.88
N GLY A 703 15.11 -20.57 10.95
CA GLY A 703 16.28 -19.71 10.71
C GLY A 703 16.61 -19.47 9.24
N ASP A 704 15.77 -19.90 8.30
CA ASP A 704 15.84 -19.49 6.90
C ASP A 704 15.17 -18.12 6.69
N VAL A 705 15.31 -17.60 5.47
CA VAL A 705 14.54 -16.46 4.98
C VAL A 705 14.04 -16.70 3.55
N VAL A 706 12.76 -16.41 3.32
CA VAL A 706 12.12 -16.43 2.00
C VAL A 706 11.96 -15.00 1.52
N VAL A 707 12.50 -14.65 0.35
CA VAL A 707 12.45 -13.29 -0.21
C VAL A 707 11.58 -13.28 -1.47
N SER A 708 10.54 -12.46 -1.47
CA SER A 708 9.55 -12.35 -2.56
C SER A 708 9.56 -10.96 -3.17
N PHE A 709 9.68 -10.89 -4.50
CA PHE A 709 9.86 -9.63 -5.24
C PHE A 709 8.55 -9.12 -5.87
N LEU A 710 7.41 -9.56 -5.33
CA LEU A 710 6.12 -9.59 -6.04
C LEU A 710 4.99 -9.03 -5.17
N GLN A 711 4.16 -8.17 -5.79
CA GLN A 711 3.27 -7.20 -5.14
C GLN A 711 1.98 -7.80 -4.51
N MET A 712 2.02 -9.04 -4.00
CA MET A 712 0.85 -9.86 -3.68
C MET A 712 0.69 -10.15 -2.18
N PHE A 713 0.56 -9.10 -1.37
CA PHE A 713 0.62 -9.11 0.10
C PHE A 713 -0.48 -9.94 0.81
N LEU A 714 -1.76 -9.67 0.53
CA LEU A 714 -2.89 -10.30 1.25
C LEU A 714 -2.95 -11.83 1.10
N LEU A 715 -2.66 -12.33 -0.11
CA LEU A 715 -2.62 -13.77 -0.41
C LEU A 715 -1.42 -14.50 0.24
N LEU A 716 -0.40 -13.77 0.66
CA LEU A 716 0.77 -14.32 1.36
C LEU A 716 0.47 -14.52 2.85
N LYS A 717 -0.02 -13.47 3.54
CA LYS A 717 -0.40 -13.55 4.97
C LYS A 717 -1.42 -14.67 5.23
N ALA A 718 -2.52 -14.68 4.48
CA ALA A 718 -3.57 -15.71 4.63
C ALA A 718 -3.06 -17.15 4.38
N PHE A 719 -2.00 -17.34 3.59
CA PHE A 719 -1.41 -18.65 3.35
C PHE A 719 -0.40 -19.06 4.44
N ILE A 720 0.34 -18.12 5.03
CA ILE A 720 1.28 -18.41 6.14
C ILE A 720 0.50 -18.77 7.41
N VAL A 721 -0.60 -18.07 7.70
CA VAL A 721 -1.53 -18.43 8.79
C VAL A 721 -2.07 -19.85 8.58
N ALA A 722 -2.49 -20.19 7.36
CA ALA A 722 -2.97 -21.52 7.01
C ALA A 722 -1.89 -22.63 6.92
N LEU A 723 -0.60 -22.29 7.13
CA LEU A 723 0.51 -23.23 7.29
C LEU A 723 1.00 -23.35 8.74
N SER A 724 0.58 -22.43 9.61
CA SER A 724 0.97 -22.37 11.03
C SER A 724 -0.09 -23.00 11.95
N LEU A 725 -1.28 -23.28 11.41
CA LEU A 725 -2.40 -24.01 12.01
C LEU A 725 -2.36 -25.53 11.70
#